data_AF-M2B555-F1
#
_entry.id   AF-M2B555-F1
#
_cell.length_a   1.000
_cell.length_b   1.000
_cell.length_c   1.000
_cell.angle_alpha   90.00
_cell.angle_beta   90.00
_cell.angle_gamma   90.00
#
_symmetry.space_group_name_H-M   'P 1'
#
loop_
_entity.id
_entity.type
_entity.pdbx_description
1 polymer ?
#
loop_
_entity_poly.entity_id
_entity_poly.type
_entity_poly.pdbx_seq_one_letter_code
_entity_poly.pdbx_strand_id
1 'polypeptide(L)'
;MKPSNLNPMTARPTPLLFGTPDARDASRRGFTLVEMLIAMTVTLLMMAAVARAFAFVGARIRESRGNVQLANELRDITTRLNDETTRCTVSLTPTTGGPDPSGYFMYYEGPVTDATSSLFRASIDADGNVDIPDSRYGDFDDYLAFTAIAPKGSWFSGKVPRYILDQRAADLAGTTYSIPADDPGTANIDESQVPFEPVMIRSRYAEIVYFASPEYPNVAADDAEYLRYVDVDGDTDLGSGTATENGLPDRMKIHRRVLLIRPDLNLSTGVLPIQSRSVGSVSVPFMRADNWPDATTTTVRSTAPVASGWAYGMAGVHQQCDLSVRRRFDSLGNPTANVAANSLTDLSVPHNRFAHVRVPNSVLTGSGGNAPTSMPVLALTGPATVLNMLNLDTSTPRLAPPLSSAGAAPVVTPSRLCGFLRREFVLGDNNTHLNPGIGWGPDRRGEDVVVNNALSFDVKVFDPEVSYFETDDNLVVGPNDPGYREALLDAIADGDASVLNGGFVDLCYPVLAGGSLRGWQARYLDRVNTTTGSTIAASNTALFTPFSGLESFSNAAQSYSNPLYRSGRLLTSGANTISLFQPAFDTYTSWYEKDGIRQRRVSDTAEGTRWTTTIGATADLGTDGMEGMGIYEAGAVSVIGRFGADDMGERETLPPFLATPEAIRISVRLENPTTRQMRQASVTVRD
;
A
#
# COMPACT_ATOMS: atom_id res chain seq x y z
N MET A 1 -1.54 79.83 -6.93
CA MET A 1 -0.88 81.13 -7.14
C MET A 1 0.50 80.90 -7.73
N LYS A 2 0.70 81.33 -8.98
CA LYS A 2 2.01 81.58 -9.61
C LYS A 2 2.55 82.91 -9.05
N PRO A 3 3.87 83.15 -9.02
CA PRO A 3 4.50 83.98 -10.08
C PRO A 3 5.90 83.46 -10.48
N SER A 4 6.34 83.42 -11.76
CA SER A 4 6.79 84.53 -12.64
C SER A 4 7.96 85.32 -12.01
N ASN A 5 9.13 85.57 -12.59
CA ASN A 5 9.49 85.89 -13.98
C ASN A 5 11.03 86.19 -14.03
N LEU A 6 11.65 86.06 -15.23
CA LEU A 6 12.69 86.94 -15.87
C LEU A 6 13.85 87.45 -14.98
N ASN A 7 15.15 87.30 -15.29
CA ASN A 7 15.98 87.68 -16.47
C ASN A 7 17.43 87.87 -15.91
N PRO A 8 18.47 88.37 -16.62
CA PRO A 8 18.77 88.45 -18.05
C PRO A 8 20.23 88.01 -18.41
N MET A 9 20.50 88.00 -19.72
CA MET A 9 21.80 87.98 -20.40
C MET A 9 22.79 89.06 -19.94
N THR A 10 24.10 88.82 -20.09
CA THR A 10 25.04 89.63 -20.93
C THR A 10 26.48 89.09 -20.81
N ALA A 11 27.03 88.57 -21.92
CA ALA A 11 28.09 89.18 -22.74
C ALA A 11 29.51 88.70 -22.31
N ARG A 12 30.39 88.21 -23.18
CA ARG A 12 30.74 88.72 -24.51
C ARG A 12 31.29 87.64 -25.46
N PRO A 13 31.16 87.88 -26.77
CA PRO A 13 31.71 87.06 -27.86
C PRO A 13 33.07 87.60 -28.32
N THR A 14 33.79 86.84 -29.17
CA THR A 14 34.25 87.31 -30.49
C THR A 14 34.90 86.15 -31.27
N PRO A 15 34.91 86.22 -32.61
CA PRO A 15 34.67 85.12 -33.54
C PRO A 15 35.96 84.72 -34.26
N LEU A 16 35.90 83.86 -35.27
CA LEU A 16 36.13 84.16 -36.69
C LEU A 16 36.42 82.77 -37.29
N LEU A 17 36.04 82.37 -38.50
CA LEU A 17 35.39 83.00 -39.64
C LEU A 17 35.22 81.86 -40.67
N PHE A 18 34.51 82.16 -41.75
CA PHE A 18 34.38 81.36 -42.99
C PHE A 18 33.40 80.20 -42.86
N GLY A 19 32.34 80.10 -43.66
CA GLY A 19 31.94 80.81 -44.86
C GLY A 19 30.88 79.91 -45.50
N THR A 20 29.75 80.50 -45.87
CA THR A 20 28.65 79.89 -46.62
C THR A 20 29.17 79.18 -47.89
N PRO A 21 28.55 78.08 -48.39
CA PRO A 21 27.28 78.24 -49.08
C PRO A 21 26.31 77.03 -49.12
N ASP A 22 25.12 77.36 -49.63
CA ASP A 22 24.20 76.54 -50.41
C ASP A 22 23.34 75.45 -49.75
N ALA A 23 22.03 75.72 -49.84
CA ALA A 23 20.96 74.76 -49.76
C ALA A 23 21.19 73.62 -50.77
N ARG A 24 21.19 72.39 -50.25
CA ARG A 24 20.98 71.19 -51.05
C ARG A 24 19.74 70.47 -50.56
N ASP A 25 18.86 70.23 -51.52
CA ASP A 25 17.69 69.35 -51.47
C ASP A 25 17.90 68.13 -50.57
N ALA A 26 17.03 68.00 -49.57
CA ALA A 26 16.82 66.74 -48.89
C ALA A 26 16.07 65.79 -49.85
N SER A 27 16.83 65.15 -50.75
CA SER A 27 16.38 63.98 -51.49
C SER A 27 15.93 62.91 -50.48
N ARG A 28 14.61 62.74 -50.36
CA ARG A 28 14.02 61.59 -49.69
C ARG A 28 14.38 60.34 -50.51
N ARG A 29 15.42 59.63 -50.09
CA ARG A 29 15.76 58.30 -50.63
C ARG A 29 14.66 57.32 -50.19
N GLY A 30 13.90 56.78 -51.14
CA GLY A 30 13.03 55.63 -50.91
C GLY A 30 13.88 54.38 -50.66
N PHE A 31 13.46 53.56 -49.70
CA PHE A 31 14.16 52.31 -49.37
C PHE A 31 14.18 51.34 -50.54
N THR A 32 15.31 50.67 -50.76
CA THR A 32 15.44 49.62 -51.77
C THR A 32 14.74 48.33 -51.32
N LEU A 33 14.29 47.51 -52.27
CA LEU A 33 13.60 46.24 -51.99
C LEU A 33 14.48 45.30 -51.14
N VAL A 34 15.81 45.33 -51.36
CA VAL A 34 16.80 44.58 -50.56
C VAL A 34 16.87 45.09 -49.13
N GLU A 35 16.89 46.41 -48.89
CA GLU A 35 16.86 46.97 -47.53
C GLU A 35 15.56 46.64 -46.78
N MET A 36 14.40 46.65 -47.48
CA MET A 36 13.12 46.24 -46.90
C MET A 36 13.10 44.73 -46.58
N LEU A 37 13.67 43.88 -47.43
CA LEU A 37 13.82 42.45 -47.17
C LEU A 37 14.78 42.17 -46.00
N ILE A 38 15.92 42.89 -45.93
CA ILE A 38 16.86 42.78 -44.81
C ILE A 38 16.22 43.29 -43.51
N ALA A 39 15.50 44.40 -43.55
CA ALA A 39 14.79 44.92 -42.39
C ALA A 39 13.73 43.93 -41.88
N MET A 40 12.92 43.35 -42.77
CA MET A 40 11.95 42.32 -42.39
C MET A 40 12.61 41.05 -41.85
N THR A 41 13.72 40.59 -42.43
CA THR A 41 14.40 39.39 -41.93
C THR A 41 15.04 39.64 -40.56
N VAL A 42 15.62 40.82 -40.32
CA VAL A 42 16.17 41.19 -39.00
C VAL A 42 15.05 41.34 -37.96
N THR A 43 13.90 41.94 -38.29
CA THR A 43 12.78 42.02 -37.35
C THR A 43 12.20 40.65 -37.03
N LEU A 44 12.11 39.76 -38.03
CA LEU A 44 11.71 38.35 -37.81
C LEU A 44 12.71 37.61 -36.93
N LEU A 45 14.02 37.80 -37.12
CA LEU A 45 15.06 37.21 -36.27
C LEU A 45 15.01 37.74 -34.84
N MET A 46 14.80 39.05 -34.65
CA MET A 46 14.63 39.64 -33.33
C MET A 46 13.37 39.11 -32.63
N MET A 47 12.25 38.99 -33.36
CA MET A 47 11.02 38.42 -32.83
C MET A 47 11.21 36.94 -32.46
N ALA A 48 11.93 36.16 -33.27
CA ALA A 48 12.26 34.77 -32.98
C ALA A 48 13.17 34.62 -31.75
N ALA A 49 14.16 35.50 -31.58
CA ALA A 49 15.04 35.50 -30.40
C ALA A 49 14.27 35.85 -29.12
N VAL A 50 13.40 36.85 -29.15
CA VAL A 50 12.53 37.24 -28.02
C VAL A 50 11.56 36.11 -27.68
N ALA A 51 10.95 35.46 -28.67
CA ALA A 51 10.07 34.32 -28.46
C ALA A 51 10.80 33.15 -27.77
N ARG A 52 12.03 32.83 -28.19
CA ARG A 52 12.86 31.81 -27.54
C ARG A 52 13.24 32.19 -26.10
N ALA A 53 13.57 33.45 -25.84
CA ALA A 53 13.87 33.92 -24.49
C ALA A 53 12.65 33.79 -23.56
N PHE A 54 11.46 34.15 -24.03
CA PHE A 54 10.22 33.96 -23.26
C PHE A 54 9.86 32.48 -23.08
N ALA A 55 10.09 31.62 -24.07
CA ALA A 55 9.89 30.18 -23.92
C ALA A 55 10.84 29.59 -22.85
N PHE A 56 12.12 29.99 -22.85
CA PHE A 56 13.09 29.56 -21.85
C PHE A 56 12.72 30.03 -20.43
N VAL A 57 12.42 31.31 -20.27
CA VAL A 57 11.99 31.89 -18.98
C VAL A 57 10.68 31.24 -18.52
N GLY A 58 9.72 31.05 -19.42
CA GLY A 58 8.45 30.39 -19.13
C GLY A 58 8.62 28.94 -18.66
N ALA A 59 9.53 28.19 -19.29
CA ALA A 59 9.87 26.82 -18.86
C ALA A 59 10.48 26.80 -17.45
N ARG A 60 11.43 27.71 -17.15
CA ARG A 60 12.05 27.82 -15.83
C ARG A 60 11.05 28.25 -14.75
N ILE A 61 10.12 29.14 -15.06
CA ILE A 61 9.06 29.54 -14.12
C ILE A 61 8.12 28.36 -13.86
N ARG A 62 7.76 27.58 -14.89
CA ARG A 62 6.92 26.39 -14.74
C ARG A 62 7.61 25.33 -13.87
N GLU A 63 8.88 25.09 -14.13
CA GLU A 63 9.75 24.20 -13.35
C GLU A 63 9.82 24.64 -11.87
N SER A 64 10.09 25.92 -11.62
CA SER A 64 10.12 26.48 -10.27
C SER A 64 8.79 26.34 -9.54
N ARG A 65 7.65 26.59 -10.21
CA ARG A 65 6.31 26.40 -9.60
C ARG A 65 6.02 24.94 -9.30
N GLY A 66 6.32 24.03 -10.23
CA GLY A 66 6.13 22.59 -10.03
C GLY A 66 6.95 22.07 -8.86
N ASN A 67 8.20 22.52 -8.73
CA ASN A 67 9.09 22.15 -7.65
C ASN A 67 8.59 22.64 -6.26
N VAL A 68 8.06 23.87 -6.20
CA VAL A 68 7.48 24.42 -4.96
C VAL A 68 6.20 23.68 -4.59
N GLN A 69 5.35 23.35 -5.58
CA GLN A 69 4.14 22.56 -5.34
C GLN A 69 4.47 21.19 -4.74
N LEU A 70 5.36 20.42 -5.37
CA LEU A 70 5.79 19.11 -4.85
C LEU A 70 6.37 19.21 -3.44
N ALA A 71 7.15 20.25 -3.16
CA ALA A 71 7.73 20.47 -1.84
C ALA A 71 6.65 20.71 -0.76
N ASN A 72 5.61 21.48 -1.09
CA ASN A 72 4.50 21.73 -0.18
C ASN A 72 3.66 20.46 0.04
N GLU A 73 3.33 19.73 -1.03
CA GLU A 73 2.58 18.48 -0.94
C GLU A 73 3.31 17.42 -0.09
N LEU A 74 4.61 17.23 -0.31
CA LEU A 74 5.43 16.33 0.51
C LEU A 74 5.50 16.80 1.97
N ARG A 75 5.64 18.09 2.21
CA ARG A 75 5.67 18.63 3.57
C ARG A 75 4.36 18.39 4.31
N ASP A 76 3.23 18.56 3.63
CA ASP A 76 1.90 18.33 4.20
C ASP A 76 1.68 16.85 4.53
N ILE A 77 2.06 15.94 3.61
CA ILE A 77 2.00 14.49 3.85
C ILE A 77 2.90 14.09 5.01
N THR A 78 4.17 14.49 4.99
CA THR A 78 5.15 14.08 6.01
C THR A 78 4.81 14.64 7.39
N THR A 79 4.37 15.90 7.47
CA THR A 79 3.90 16.48 8.74
C THR A 79 2.71 15.70 9.27
N ARG A 80 1.74 15.36 8.40
CA ARG A 80 0.56 14.57 8.79
C ARG A 80 0.92 13.16 9.23
N LEU A 81 1.73 12.45 8.46
CA LEU A 81 2.20 11.11 8.79
C LEU A 81 2.89 11.11 10.16
N ASN A 82 3.85 12.03 10.37
CA ASN A 82 4.55 12.16 11.64
C ASN A 82 3.61 12.45 12.81
N ASP A 83 2.65 13.36 12.63
CA ASP A 83 1.66 13.72 13.64
C ASP A 83 0.73 12.57 14.00
N GLU A 84 0.38 11.71 13.05
CA GLU A 84 -0.55 10.60 13.24
C GLU A 84 0.15 9.37 13.80
N THR A 85 1.34 9.04 13.32
CA THR A 85 2.13 7.91 13.83
C THR A 85 2.62 8.15 15.26
N THR A 86 3.01 9.38 15.60
CA THR A 86 3.35 9.76 17.00
C THR A 86 2.14 9.66 17.94
N ARG A 87 0.92 9.61 17.38
CA ARG A 87 -0.34 9.49 18.14
C ARG A 87 -0.95 8.09 18.04
N CYS A 88 -0.16 7.10 17.65
CA CYS A 88 -0.55 5.70 17.76
C CYS A 88 -0.94 5.37 19.21
N THR A 89 -1.99 4.57 19.40
CA THR A 89 -2.45 4.18 20.74
C THR A 89 -1.63 3.06 21.37
N VAL A 90 -0.81 2.37 20.57
CA VAL A 90 -0.02 1.19 20.96
C VAL A 90 1.46 1.47 20.68
N SER A 91 2.33 1.00 21.59
CA SER A 91 3.78 0.94 21.36
C SER A 91 4.13 -0.08 20.28
N LEU A 92 5.31 0.02 19.67
CA LEU A 92 5.72 -0.92 18.62
C LEU A 92 6.15 -2.30 19.19
N THR A 93 5.85 -2.60 20.45
CA THR A 93 6.23 -3.86 21.07
C THR A 93 5.22 -4.99 20.73
N PRO A 94 5.67 -6.11 20.14
CA PRO A 94 4.78 -7.24 19.87
C PRO A 94 4.43 -7.97 21.17
N THR A 95 3.23 -8.54 21.24
CA THR A 95 2.73 -9.20 22.44
C THR A 95 3.38 -10.59 22.61
N THR A 96 4.36 -10.69 23.49
CA THR A 96 5.09 -11.94 23.78
C THR A 96 4.74 -12.57 25.13
N GLY A 97 3.99 -11.87 26.00
CA GLY A 97 3.69 -12.34 27.37
C GLY A 97 2.90 -11.36 28.25
N GLY A 98 2.43 -10.25 27.70
CA GLY A 98 1.75 -9.17 28.45
C GLY A 98 0.24 -9.11 28.18
N PRO A 99 -0.48 -8.18 28.85
CA PRO A 99 -1.88 -7.90 28.55
C PRO A 99 -2.03 -7.45 27.09
N ASP A 100 -3.13 -7.84 26.46
CA ASP A 100 -3.40 -7.48 25.06
C ASP A 100 -3.41 -5.95 24.86
N PRO A 101 -2.81 -5.46 23.77
CA PRO A 101 -2.80 -4.03 23.48
C PRO A 101 -4.21 -3.51 23.20
N SER A 102 -4.47 -2.26 23.62
CA SER A 102 -5.73 -1.57 23.29
C SER A 102 -5.59 -0.83 21.96
N GLY A 103 -5.78 -1.57 20.87
CA GLY A 103 -5.59 -1.12 19.49
C GLY A 103 -4.56 -1.98 18.77
N TYR A 104 -4.00 -1.47 17.67
CA TYR A 104 -2.92 -2.15 16.95
C TYR A 104 -2.04 -1.20 16.15
N PHE A 105 -0.86 -1.68 15.80
CA PHE A 105 -0.01 -1.16 14.73
C PHE A 105 0.36 -2.33 13.81
N MET A 106 0.15 -2.15 12.51
CA MET A 106 0.46 -3.15 11.50
C MET A 106 1.09 -2.51 10.26
N TYR A 107 2.16 -3.12 9.79
CA TYR A 107 2.81 -2.80 8.52
C TYR A 107 2.95 -4.10 7.73
N TYR A 108 2.39 -4.12 6.53
CA TYR A 108 2.49 -5.21 5.58
C TYR A 108 3.44 -4.82 4.46
N GLU A 109 4.30 -5.77 4.10
CA GLU A 109 5.31 -5.65 3.06
C GLU A 109 4.89 -6.45 1.84
N GLY A 110 4.94 -5.82 0.67
CA GLY A 110 4.68 -6.47 -0.61
C GLY A 110 5.91 -7.16 -1.20
N PRO A 111 5.77 -7.82 -2.36
CA PRO A 111 6.89 -8.44 -3.06
C PRO A 111 7.79 -7.47 -3.83
N VAL A 112 7.35 -6.23 -4.10
CA VAL A 112 8.13 -5.21 -4.84
C VAL A 112 9.05 -4.46 -3.86
N THR A 113 10.16 -3.93 -4.36
CA THR A 113 11.09 -3.11 -3.58
C THR A 113 11.65 -1.98 -4.47
N ASP A 114 12.43 -1.06 -3.88
CA ASP A 114 13.20 -0.05 -4.63
C ASP A 114 14.14 -0.66 -5.68
N ALA A 115 14.59 -1.90 -5.49
CA ALA A 115 15.45 -2.60 -6.44
C ALA A 115 14.68 -3.21 -7.63
N THR A 116 13.36 -3.37 -7.54
CA THR A 116 12.58 -4.06 -8.58
C THR A 116 12.66 -3.36 -9.93
N SER A 117 12.41 -2.04 -9.95
CA SER A 117 12.40 -1.29 -11.21
C SER A 117 13.76 -1.32 -11.91
N SER A 118 14.85 -1.21 -11.15
CA SER A 118 16.20 -1.22 -11.69
C SER A 118 16.66 -2.59 -12.17
N LEU A 119 16.30 -3.67 -11.47
CA LEU A 119 16.69 -5.04 -11.84
C LEU A 119 15.86 -5.61 -13.00
N PHE A 120 14.55 -5.37 -13.01
CA PHE A 120 13.62 -5.96 -13.97
C PHE A 120 13.47 -5.15 -15.26
N ARG A 121 13.80 -3.85 -15.23
CA ARG A 121 13.68 -2.95 -16.37
C ARG A 121 15.02 -2.42 -16.88
N ALA A 122 16.13 -3.06 -16.51
CA ALA A 122 17.41 -2.83 -17.16
C ALA A 122 17.31 -3.12 -18.67
N SER A 123 17.86 -2.23 -19.48
CA SER A 123 17.87 -2.28 -20.94
C SER A 123 19.26 -1.90 -21.48
N ILE A 124 19.54 -2.20 -22.73
CA ILE A 124 20.79 -1.76 -23.38
C ILE A 124 20.45 -0.55 -24.27
N ASP A 125 21.17 0.56 -24.08
CA ASP A 125 21.03 1.74 -24.92
C ASP A 125 21.63 1.54 -26.33
N ALA A 126 21.51 2.54 -27.20
CA ALA A 126 22.07 2.49 -28.55
C ALA A 126 23.61 2.40 -28.58
N ASP A 127 24.28 2.80 -27.49
CA ASP A 127 25.73 2.85 -27.34
C ASP A 127 26.30 1.58 -26.67
N GLY A 128 25.43 0.64 -26.25
CA GLY A 128 25.81 -0.63 -25.63
C GLY A 128 25.94 -0.57 -24.10
N ASN A 129 25.57 0.54 -23.45
CA ASN A 129 25.57 0.66 -21.98
C ASN A 129 24.23 0.19 -21.39
N VAL A 130 24.27 -0.20 -20.12
CA VAL A 130 23.05 -0.51 -19.36
C VAL A 130 22.32 0.79 -19.02
N ASP A 131 21.10 0.92 -19.54
CA ASP A 131 20.17 2.01 -19.25
C ASP A 131 19.01 1.51 -18.39
N ILE A 132 18.61 2.34 -17.43
CA ILE A 132 17.61 2.02 -16.41
C ILE A 132 16.51 3.09 -16.43
N PRO A 133 15.70 3.15 -17.50
CA PRO A 133 14.75 4.25 -17.73
C PRO A 133 13.64 4.31 -16.67
N ASP A 134 13.30 3.16 -16.08
CA ASP A 134 12.20 3.01 -15.13
C ASP A 134 12.65 3.08 -13.66
N SER A 135 13.94 3.34 -13.37
CA SER A 135 14.48 3.43 -12.00
C SER A 135 13.84 4.53 -11.13
N ARG A 136 13.01 5.38 -11.74
CA ARG A 136 12.23 6.42 -11.05
C ARG A 136 11.19 5.84 -10.08
N TYR A 137 10.67 4.65 -10.35
CA TYR A 137 9.73 3.96 -9.48
C TYR A 137 10.48 3.34 -8.29
N GLY A 138 9.95 3.55 -7.09
CA GLY A 138 10.42 2.88 -5.88
C GLY A 138 9.43 1.79 -5.46
N ASP A 139 9.47 1.38 -4.21
CA ASP A 139 8.46 0.48 -3.66
C ASP A 139 7.06 1.13 -3.57
N PHE A 140 6.01 0.35 -3.83
CA PHE A 140 4.64 0.84 -3.93
C PHE A 140 3.55 -0.13 -3.45
N ASP A 141 3.86 -1.33 -2.97
CA ASP A 141 2.84 -2.31 -2.57
C ASP A 141 2.70 -2.46 -1.05
N ASP A 142 3.23 -1.49 -0.30
CA ASP A 142 3.10 -1.40 1.14
C ASP A 142 1.73 -0.96 1.67
N TYR A 143 1.40 -1.49 2.85
CA TYR A 143 0.20 -1.15 3.60
C TYR A 143 0.54 -0.87 5.06
N LEU A 144 0.08 0.29 5.55
CA LEU A 144 0.27 0.73 6.94
C LEU A 144 -1.08 1.00 7.59
N ALA A 145 -1.34 0.38 8.73
CA ALA A 145 -2.56 0.62 9.49
C ALA A 145 -2.31 0.64 10.98
N PHE A 146 -2.93 1.58 11.69
CA PHE A 146 -2.80 1.70 13.13
C PHE A 146 -3.99 2.43 13.75
N THR A 147 -4.17 2.25 15.06
CA THR A 147 -5.16 3.01 15.82
C THR A 147 -4.55 4.27 16.41
N ALA A 148 -5.22 5.40 16.25
CA ALA A 148 -4.72 6.71 16.68
C ALA A 148 -5.71 7.46 17.58
N ILE A 149 -5.17 8.32 18.43
CA ILE A 149 -5.94 9.25 19.27
C ILE A 149 -5.89 10.68 18.72
N ALA A 150 -7.05 11.33 18.67
CA ALA A 150 -7.14 12.72 18.22
C ALA A 150 -6.39 13.67 19.19
N PRO A 151 -5.80 14.77 18.69
CA PRO A 151 -5.25 15.83 19.53
C PRO A 151 -6.28 16.36 20.54
N LYS A 152 -5.80 16.94 21.65
CA LYS A 152 -6.67 17.52 22.67
C LYS A 152 -7.48 18.68 22.07
N GLY A 153 -8.81 18.62 22.17
CA GLY A 153 -9.71 19.64 21.63
C GLY A 153 -10.11 19.45 20.16
N SER A 154 -9.56 18.45 19.48
CA SER A 154 -9.96 18.05 18.12
C SER A 154 -10.57 16.65 18.12
N TRP A 155 -11.30 16.34 17.04
CA TRP A 155 -11.98 15.07 16.83
C TRP A 155 -11.75 14.60 15.40
N PHE A 156 -11.64 13.29 15.21
CA PHE A 156 -11.79 12.71 13.88
C PHE A 156 -13.24 12.82 13.46
N SER A 157 -13.49 12.99 12.17
CA SER A 157 -14.84 13.09 11.60
C SER A 157 -14.97 12.19 10.38
N GLY A 158 -16.19 11.69 10.16
CA GLY A 158 -16.52 10.79 9.06
C GLY A 158 -18.02 10.71 8.87
N LYS A 159 -18.47 10.06 7.79
CA LYS A 159 -19.87 9.96 7.39
C LYS A 159 -20.46 8.61 7.74
N VAL A 160 -21.71 8.62 8.17
CA VAL A 160 -22.54 7.42 8.35
C VAL A 160 -23.94 7.68 7.82
N PRO A 161 -24.68 6.64 7.38
CA PRO A 161 -26.10 6.78 7.12
C PRO A 161 -26.84 7.21 8.38
N ARG A 162 -27.73 8.19 8.23
CA ARG A 162 -28.47 8.78 9.35
C ARG A 162 -29.23 7.76 10.20
N TYR A 163 -29.85 6.77 9.58
CA TYR A 163 -30.68 5.77 10.27
C TYR A 163 -29.91 5.02 11.37
N ILE A 164 -28.58 4.95 11.29
CA ILE A 164 -27.76 4.33 12.33
C ILE A 164 -27.91 5.08 13.66
N LEU A 165 -27.92 6.41 13.61
CA LEU A 165 -28.07 7.26 14.78
C LEU A 165 -29.51 7.21 15.31
N ASP A 166 -30.49 7.31 14.41
CA ASP A 166 -31.90 7.37 14.79
C ASP A 166 -32.39 6.03 15.38
N GLN A 167 -32.00 4.91 14.77
CA GLN A 167 -32.35 3.59 15.28
C GLN A 167 -31.64 3.28 16.60
N ARG A 168 -30.38 3.73 16.76
CA ARG A 168 -29.70 3.62 18.05
C ARG A 168 -30.38 4.48 19.12
N ALA A 169 -30.81 5.70 18.80
CA ALA A 169 -31.54 6.55 19.72
C ALA A 169 -32.88 5.92 20.16
N ALA A 170 -33.61 5.29 19.23
CA ALA A 170 -34.84 4.56 19.53
C ALA A 170 -34.58 3.35 20.44
N ASP A 171 -33.51 2.58 20.18
CA ASP A 171 -33.10 1.45 21.02
C ASP A 171 -32.73 1.89 22.45
N LEU A 172 -32.01 3.02 22.61
CA LEU A 172 -31.76 3.60 23.94
C LEU A 172 -33.05 4.05 24.65
N ALA A 173 -34.04 4.54 23.89
CA ALA A 173 -35.33 4.95 24.43
C ALA A 173 -36.29 3.77 24.67
N GLY A 174 -35.94 2.55 24.26
CA GLY A 174 -36.81 1.38 24.31
C GLY A 174 -38.02 1.48 23.38
N THR A 175 -37.95 2.30 22.32
CA THR A 175 -39.03 2.50 21.36
C THR A 175 -38.75 1.76 20.05
N THR A 176 -39.81 1.34 19.35
CA THR A 176 -39.67 0.72 18.03
C THR A 176 -39.27 1.77 17.01
N TYR A 177 -38.16 1.55 16.30
CA TYR A 177 -37.76 2.38 15.17
C TYR A 177 -38.56 1.99 13.91
N SER A 178 -39.29 2.94 13.34
CA SER A 178 -39.89 2.83 12.01
C SER A 178 -39.09 3.69 11.03
N ILE A 179 -38.64 3.11 9.91
CA ILE A 179 -37.89 3.87 8.90
C ILE A 179 -38.78 4.97 8.29
N PRO A 180 -38.35 6.24 8.30
CA PRO A 180 -39.03 7.32 7.60
C PRO A 180 -39.17 7.06 6.09
N ALA A 181 -40.14 7.73 5.46
CA ALA A 181 -40.31 7.66 4.01
C ALA A 181 -39.08 8.26 3.29
N ASP A 182 -38.61 7.56 2.26
CA ASP A 182 -37.37 7.84 1.51
C ASP A 182 -37.66 8.04 0.01
N ASP A 183 -38.93 8.27 -0.35
CA ASP A 183 -39.34 8.48 -1.74
C ASP A 183 -39.07 9.94 -2.19
N PRO A 184 -38.17 10.16 -3.18
CA PRO A 184 -37.86 11.48 -3.71
C PRO A 184 -39.05 12.16 -4.42
N GLY A 185 -40.16 11.45 -4.67
CA GLY A 185 -41.41 12.00 -5.19
C GLY A 185 -42.35 12.58 -4.13
N THR A 186 -42.03 12.47 -2.84
CA THR A 186 -42.89 12.97 -1.76
C THR A 186 -42.68 14.47 -1.56
N ALA A 187 -43.69 15.28 -1.85
CA ALA A 187 -43.65 16.71 -1.54
C ALA A 187 -43.54 16.94 -0.02
N ASN A 188 -42.59 17.78 0.41
CA ASN A 188 -42.28 18.10 1.82
C ASN A 188 -41.57 16.99 2.62
N ILE A 189 -40.58 16.30 2.05
CA ILE A 189 -39.58 15.65 2.90
C ILE A 189 -38.72 16.73 3.55
N ASP A 190 -38.71 16.75 4.88
CA ASP A 190 -37.67 17.45 5.62
C ASP A 190 -36.36 16.73 5.30
N GLU A 191 -35.42 17.41 4.64
CA GLU A 191 -34.06 16.89 4.36
C GLU A 191 -33.43 16.36 5.65
N SER A 192 -33.76 16.95 6.81
CA SER A 192 -33.32 16.47 8.11
C SER A 192 -33.90 15.10 8.53
N GLN A 193 -34.75 14.44 7.75
CA GLN A 193 -35.38 13.16 8.08
C GLN A 193 -35.05 12.03 7.09
N VAL A 194 -34.17 12.29 6.12
CA VAL A 194 -33.81 11.27 5.10
C VAL A 194 -32.92 10.19 5.74
N PRO A 195 -33.37 8.92 5.84
CA PRO A 195 -32.67 7.90 6.63
C PRO A 195 -31.30 7.51 6.05
N PHE A 196 -31.15 7.57 4.74
CA PHE A 196 -29.93 7.15 4.04
C PHE A 196 -28.98 8.30 3.70
N GLU A 197 -29.27 9.53 4.13
CA GLU A 197 -28.38 10.66 3.90
C GLU A 197 -27.09 10.53 4.73
N PRO A 198 -25.90 10.90 4.19
CA PRO A 198 -24.66 10.89 4.94
C PRO A 198 -24.66 11.99 6.02
N VAL A 199 -24.59 11.57 7.29
CA VAL A 199 -24.45 12.45 8.45
C VAL A 199 -23.03 12.38 9.01
N MET A 200 -22.48 13.54 9.34
CA MET A 200 -21.17 13.64 9.97
C MET A 200 -21.21 13.21 11.44
N ILE A 201 -20.40 12.23 11.78
CA ILE A 201 -20.13 11.81 13.16
C ILE A 201 -18.69 12.12 13.53
N ARG A 202 -18.40 12.09 14.82
CA ARG A 202 -17.08 12.39 15.39
C ARG A 202 -16.63 11.32 16.36
N SER A 203 -15.33 11.06 16.45
CA SER A 203 -14.75 10.19 17.47
C SER A 203 -13.39 10.69 17.97
N ARG A 204 -13.09 10.33 19.22
CA ARG A 204 -11.78 10.57 19.86
C ARG A 204 -10.71 9.65 19.28
N TYR A 205 -11.12 8.44 18.89
CA TYR A 205 -10.26 7.37 18.39
C TYR A 205 -10.65 7.02 16.97
N ALA A 206 -9.66 6.74 16.14
CA ALA A 206 -9.86 6.26 14.78
C ALA A 206 -8.82 5.19 14.42
N GLU A 207 -9.20 4.29 13.54
CA GLU A 207 -8.32 3.42 12.79
C GLU A 207 -7.92 4.16 11.52
N ILE A 208 -6.62 4.39 11.34
CA ILE A 208 -6.06 5.12 10.21
C ILE A 208 -5.30 4.13 9.34
N VAL A 209 -5.56 4.17 8.03
CA VAL A 209 -4.98 3.26 7.06
C VAL A 209 -4.38 4.05 5.91
N TYR A 210 -3.12 3.79 5.60
CA TYR A 210 -2.38 4.31 4.47
C TYR A 210 -2.01 3.17 3.52
N PHE A 211 -2.25 3.37 2.23
CA PHE A 211 -1.86 2.43 1.18
C PHE A 211 -1.78 3.16 -0.15
N ALA A 212 -0.95 2.64 -1.05
CA ALA A 212 -0.96 3.06 -2.44
C ALA A 212 -1.93 2.21 -3.26
N SER A 213 -2.56 2.82 -4.25
CA SER A 213 -3.39 2.12 -5.23
C SER A 213 -3.19 2.71 -6.62
N PRO A 214 -3.10 1.88 -7.66
CA PRO A 214 -3.11 2.36 -9.02
C PRO A 214 -4.52 2.79 -9.44
N GLU A 215 -4.60 3.57 -10.51
CA GLU A 215 -5.86 3.82 -11.21
C GLU A 215 -6.27 2.56 -11.99
N TYR A 216 -7.48 2.06 -11.71
CA TYR A 216 -8.05 0.93 -12.44
C TYR A 216 -8.98 1.42 -13.56
N PRO A 217 -8.90 0.84 -14.77
CA PRO A 217 -9.83 1.17 -15.84
C PRO A 217 -11.17 0.45 -15.62
N ASN A 218 -12.26 1.09 -16.05
CA ASN A 218 -13.60 0.51 -16.02
C ASN A 218 -13.83 -0.45 -17.22
N VAL A 219 -13.06 -1.54 -17.33
CA VAL A 219 -13.23 -2.53 -18.42
C VAL A 219 -14.11 -3.68 -17.97
N ALA A 220 -14.61 -4.52 -18.88
CA ALA A 220 -15.46 -5.67 -18.59
C ALA A 220 -14.68 -6.99 -18.31
N ALA A 221 -13.35 -7.03 -18.49
CA ALA A 221 -12.56 -8.26 -18.68
C ALA A 221 -11.46 -8.63 -17.64
N ASP A 222 -11.13 -7.82 -16.62
CA ASP A 222 -10.24 -8.22 -15.50
C ASP A 222 -10.68 -9.54 -14.82
N ASP A 223 -9.71 -10.24 -14.28
CA ASP A 223 -9.93 -11.39 -13.43
C ASP A 223 -10.43 -10.92 -12.04
N ALA A 224 -11.17 -11.78 -11.33
CA ALA A 224 -11.60 -11.52 -9.95
C ALA A 224 -10.43 -11.50 -8.94
N GLU A 225 -9.28 -12.08 -9.32
CA GLU A 225 -8.05 -12.16 -8.52
C GLU A 225 -6.91 -11.28 -9.04
N TYR A 226 -6.85 -11.01 -10.36
CA TYR A 226 -5.84 -10.18 -11.02
C TYR A 226 -6.50 -8.95 -11.65
N LEU A 227 -6.54 -7.86 -10.88
CA LEU A 227 -7.05 -6.58 -11.36
C LEU A 227 -5.97 -5.88 -12.18
N ARG A 228 -6.30 -5.56 -13.43
CA ARG A 228 -5.42 -4.86 -14.36
C ARG A 228 -5.47 -3.36 -14.08
N TYR A 229 -4.33 -2.72 -13.83
CA TYR A 229 -4.25 -1.26 -13.69
C TYR A 229 -4.03 -0.58 -15.04
N VAL A 230 -4.29 0.73 -15.08
CA VAL A 230 -4.01 1.56 -16.25
C VAL A 230 -2.50 1.67 -16.44
N ASP A 231 -2.03 1.14 -17.56
CA ASP A 231 -0.68 1.32 -18.12
C ASP A 231 -0.85 2.10 -19.45
N VAL A 232 -0.49 3.38 -19.49
CA VAL A 232 -0.80 4.32 -20.59
C VAL A 232 0.33 4.38 -21.61
N ASP A 233 1.45 3.72 -21.36
CA ASP A 233 2.63 3.80 -22.21
C ASP A 233 2.53 3.04 -23.55
N GLY A 234 1.37 2.45 -23.88
CA GLY A 234 0.90 2.34 -25.27
C GLY A 234 0.53 0.96 -25.79
N ASP A 235 0.05 0.02 -24.98
CA ASP A 235 -0.62 -1.19 -25.47
C ASP A 235 -2.16 -1.05 -25.38
N THR A 236 -2.84 -1.68 -26.35
CA THR A 236 -4.27 -2.02 -26.32
C THR A 236 -4.63 -3.03 -25.22
N ASP A 237 -3.67 -3.70 -24.59
CA ASP A 237 -3.85 -4.57 -23.43
C ASP A 237 -3.44 -3.87 -22.12
N LEU A 238 -4.19 -4.15 -21.06
CA LEU A 238 -4.05 -3.49 -19.77
C LEU A 238 -3.05 -4.27 -18.91
N GLY A 239 -1.77 -3.89 -18.96
CA GLY A 239 -0.75 -4.33 -18.01
C GLY A 239 -0.55 -5.86 -17.92
N SER A 240 -0.52 -6.55 -19.05
CA SER A 240 -0.26 -7.99 -19.16
C SER A 240 1.16 -8.42 -18.71
N GLY A 241 2.11 -7.48 -18.61
CA GLY A 241 3.50 -7.75 -18.27
C GLY A 241 4.29 -8.40 -19.41
N THR A 242 3.81 -8.24 -20.65
CA THR A 242 4.52 -8.72 -21.86
C THR A 242 5.81 -7.92 -22.10
N ALA A 243 6.73 -8.46 -22.90
CA ALA A 243 8.05 -7.85 -23.13
C ALA A 243 8.01 -6.43 -23.76
N THR A 244 6.87 -6.03 -24.32
CA THR A 244 6.58 -4.72 -24.90
C THR A 244 6.01 -3.70 -23.91
N GLU A 245 5.50 -4.15 -22.76
CA GLU A 245 4.92 -3.31 -21.70
C GLU A 245 5.95 -3.07 -20.57
N ASN A 246 5.72 -2.07 -19.72
CA ASN A 246 6.57 -1.81 -18.56
C ASN A 246 6.07 -2.50 -17.27
N GLY A 247 4.79 -2.88 -17.22
CA GLY A 247 4.19 -3.62 -16.10
C GLY A 247 4.20 -2.84 -14.78
N LEU A 248 4.41 -1.53 -14.83
CA LEU A 248 4.43 -0.61 -13.71
C LEU A 248 3.20 0.30 -13.80
N PRO A 249 2.61 0.69 -12.66
CA PRO A 249 1.44 1.56 -12.68
C PRO A 249 1.84 3.01 -13.00
N ASP A 250 1.35 3.55 -14.12
CA ASP A 250 1.63 4.94 -14.52
C ASP A 250 0.98 5.98 -13.61
N ARG A 251 -0.18 5.64 -13.04
CA ARG A 251 -0.97 6.55 -12.21
C ARG A 251 -1.27 5.91 -10.88
N MET A 252 -0.51 6.32 -9.87
CA MET A 252 -0.70 5.86 -8.51
C MET A 252 -1.15 6.99 -7.59
N LYS A 253 -2.02 6.62 -6.66
CA LYS A 253 -2.57 7.49 -5.62
C LYS A 253 -2.24 6.91 -4.26
N ILE A 254 -1.94 7.79 -3.31
CA ILE A 254 -1.81 7.41 -1.90
C ILE A 254 -3.14 7.73 -1.22
N HIS A 255 -3.73 6.70 -0.64
CA HIS A 255 -4.99 6.80 0.09
C HIS A 255 -4.73 6.85 1.60
N ARG A 256 -5.61 7.57 2.29
CA ARG A 256 -5.71 7.65 3.75
C ARG A 256 -7.16 7.49 4.15
N ARG A 257 -7.49 6.31 4.66
CA ARG A 257 -8.81 6.03 5.25
C ARG A 257 -8.79 6.37 6.74
N VAL A 258 -9.83 7.05 7.22
CA VAL A 258 -10.06 7.28 8.65
C VAL A 258 -11.37 6.63 9.02
N LEU A 259 -11.27 5.58 9.84
CA LEU A 259 -12.42 4.80 10.29
C LEU A 259 -12.64 5.07 11.77
N LEU A 260 -13.79 5.66 12.10
CA LEU A 260 -14.10 6.10 13.45
C LEU A 260 -14.43 4.91 14.34
N ILE A 261 -13.82 4.88 15.53
CA ILE A 261 -14.07 3.84 16.53
C ILE A 261 -15.21 4.33 17.43
N ARG A 262 -16.40 3.73 17.27
CA ARG A 262 -17.66 4.12 17.94
C ARG A 262 -18.50 2.90 18.32
N PRO A 263 -18.05 2.10 19.31
CA PRO A 263 -18.80 0.91 19.73
C PRO A 263 -20.16 1.23 20.35
N ASP A 264 -20.38 2.49 20.75
CA ASP A 264 -21.63 3.01 21.30
C ASP A 264 -22.79 3.06 20.29
N LEU A 265 -22.49 3.00 18.99
CA LEU A 265 -23.50 2.94 17.92
C LEU A 265 -24.10 1.54 17.72
N ASN A 266 -23.52 0.51 18.33
CA ASN A 266 -24.10 -0.83 18.33
C ASN A 266 -25.42 -0.83 19.11
N LEU A 267 -26.44 -1.52 18.58
CA LEU A 267 -27.70 -1.74 19.27
C LEU A 267 -27.49 -2.59 20.54
N SER A 268 -28.51 -2.68 21.40
CA SER A 268 -28.55 -3.56 22.57
C SER A 268 -28.24 -5.04 22.24
N THR A 269 -28.48 -5.46 21.00
CA THR A 269 -28.13 -6.78 20.45
C THR A 269 -26.64 -6.96 20.12
N GLY A 270 -25.83 -5.90 20.19
CA GLY A 270 -24.39 -5.92 19.89
C GLY A 270 -24.04 -5.84 18.40
N VAL A 271 -25.01 -5.51 17.54
CA VAL A 271 -24.82 -5.34 16.09
C VAL A 271 -25.22 -3.94 15.64
N LEU A 272 -24.73 -3.51 14.49
CA LEU A 272 -25.21 -2.30 13.83
C LEU A 272 -26.59 -2.56 13.20
N PRO A 273 -27.44 -1.52 13.11
CA PRO A 273 -28.73 -1.62 12.45
C PRO A 273 -28.54 -1.91 10.95
N ILE A 274 -29.37 -2.80 10.42
CA ILE A 274 -29.44 -3.14 8.99
C ILE A 274 -30.77 -2.63 8.46
N GLN A 275 -30.74 -1.83 7.40
CA GLN A 275 -31.92 -1.33 6.70
C GLN A 275 -31.76 -1.50 5.19
N SER A 276 -32.86 -1.73 4.50
CA SER A 276 -32.86 -1.86 3.04
C SER A 276 -33.52 -0.67 2.38
N ARG A 277 -32.92 -0.20 1.30
CA ARG A 277 -33.44 0.87 0.44
C ARG A 277 -33.97 0.29 -0.86
N SER A 278 -35.18 0.64 -1.24
CA SER A 278 -35.76 0.23 -2.53
C SER A 278 -35.45 1.26 -3.60
N VAL A 279 -34.82 0.84 -4.69
CA VAL A 279 -34.43 1.69 -5.84
C VAL A 279 -35.00 1.05 -7.10
N GLY A 280 -36.10 1.61 -7.62
CA GLY A 280 -36.88 0.94 -8.66
C GLY A 280 -37.42 -0.41 -8.17
N SER A 281 -37.07 -1.50 -8.85
CA SER A 281 -37.45 -2.87 -8.48
C SER A 281 -36.43 -3.61 -7.60
N VAL A 282 -35.29 -2.98 -7.27
CA VAL A 282 -34.18 -3.61 -6.55
C VAL A 282 -34.15 -3.14 -5.10
N SER A 283 -34.04 -4.07 -4.15
CA SER A 283 -33.85 -3.76 -2.73
C SER A 283 -32.38 -3.93 -2.36
N VAL A 284 -31.73 -2.86 -1.91
CA VAL A 284 -30.31 -2.84 -1.56
C VAL A 284 -30.17 -2.73 -0.03
N PRO A 285 -29.61 -3.74 0.66
CA PRO A 285 -29.35 -3.65 2.09
C PRO A 285 -28.10 -2.80 2.37
N PHE A 286 -28.20 -1.94 3.38
CA PHE A 286 -27.09 -1.22 3.97
C PHE A 286 -26.60 -1.94 5.23
N MET A 287 -25.30 -1.81 5.54
CA MET A 287 -24.64 -2.41 6.71
C MET A 287 -24.77 -3.94 6.78
N ARG A 288 -24.87 -4.61 5.63
CA ARG A 288 -24.94 -6.08 5.53
C ARG A 288 -23.73 -6.63 4.78
N ALA A 289 -22.94 -7.47 5.45
CA ALA A 289 -21.81 -8.15 4.85
C ALA A 289 -22.26 -9.22 3.85
N ASP A 290 -21.40 -9.55 2.89
CA ASP A 290 -21.58 -10.57 1.82
C ASP A 290 -22.71 -10.34 0.82
N ASN A 291 -23.54 -9.33 1.04
CA ASN A 291 -24.64 -9.01 0.14
C ASN A 291 -24.19 -8.06 -0.99
N TRP A 292 -22.91 -8.14 -1.37
CA TRP A 292 -22.21 -7.16 -2.19
C TRP A 292 -21.63 -7.75 -3.49
N PRO A 293 -22.15 -7.37 -4.67
CA PRO A 293 -23.55 -7.27 -5.08
C PRO A 293 -23.98 -8.48 -5.95
N ASP A 294 -25.29 -8.79 -5.96
CA ASP A 294 -25.89 -9.75 -6.90
C ASP A 294 -26.19 -9.02 -8.23
N ALA A 295 -25.40 -9.30 -9.26
CA ALA A 295 -25.36 -8.52 -10.49
C ALA A 295 -26.55 -8.81 -11.42
N THR A 296 -27.51 -7.89 -11.53
CA THR A 296 -28.44 -7.87 -12.68
C THR A 296 -28.41 -6.59 -13.51
N THR A 297 -27.62 -5.56 -13.17
CA THR A 297 -27.37 -4.41 -14.06
C THR A 297 -25.98 -3.79 -13.87
N THR A 298 -25.13 -3.95 -14.90
CA THR A 298 -24.01 -3.10 -15.38
C THR A 298 -23.29 -2.13 -14.44
N THR A 299 -23.09 -2.47 -13.18
CA THR A 299 -22.11 -1.84 -12.32
C THR A 299 -21.36 -2.98 -11.65
N VAL A 300 -20.02 -2.91 -11.67
CA VAL A 300 -19.05 -3.92 -11.16
C VAL A 300 -19.33 -5.36 -11.61
N ARG A 301 -19.42 -5.55 -12.94
CA ARG A 301 -19.37 -6.80 -13.73
C ARG A 301 -20.37 -7.91 -13.41
N SER A 302 -21.05 -8.31 -14.48
CA SER A 302 -22.06 -9.38 -14.63
C SER A 302 -21.65 -10.80 -14.19
N THR A 303 -20.52 -11.04 -13.51
CA THR A 303 -19.98 -12.39 -13.29
C THR A 303 -19.14 -12.57 -12.01
N ALA A 304 -19.15 -11.64 -11.04
CA ALA A 304 -18.47 -11.90 -9.77
C ALA A 304 -19.15 -13.12 -9.09
N PRO A 305 -18.49 -14.29 -8.97
CA PRO A 305 -19.16 -15.48 -8.47
C PRO A 305 -19.48 -15.27 -6.99
N VAL A 306 -20.69 -15.65 -6.54
CA VAL A 306 -21.07 -15.70 -5.11
C VAL A 306 -20.01 -16.45 -4.27
N ALA A 307 -19.29 -17.40 -4.90
CA ALA A 307 -18.17 -18.14 -4.33
C ALA A 307 -16.96 -17.28 -3.89
N SER A 308 -16.85 -16.01 -4.33
CA SER A 308 -15.77 -15.08 -3.96
C SER A 308 -16.16 -14.06 -2.88
N GLY A 309 -17.35 -14.17 -2.29
CA GLY A 309 -17.81 -13.25 -1.23
C GLY A 309 -16.88 -13.18 -0.01
N TRP A 310 -16.08 -14.23 0.24
CA TRP A 310 -15.06 -14.23 1.28
C TRP A 310 -13.98 -13.15 1.11
N ALA A 311 -13.69 -12.71 -0.12
CA ALA A 311 -12.61 -11.77 -0.44
C ALA A 311 -13.04 -10.29 -0.34
N TYR A 312 -14.31 -9.98 -0.57
CA TYR A 312 -14.81 -8.59 -0.63
C TYR A 312 -16.14 -8.39 0.10
N GLY A 313 -16.58 -9.34 0.91
CA GLY A 313 -17.88 -9.29 1.60
C GLY A 313 -18.10 -8.09 2.52
N MET A 314 -17.01 -7.53 3.09
CA MET A 314 -17.05 -6.31 3.91
C MET A 314 -16.86 -5.02 3.12
N ALA A 315 -16.43 -5.11 1.85
CA ALA A 315 -16.10 -3.94 1.04
C ALA A 315 -17.31 -3.01 0.89
N GLY A 316 -18.50 -3.56 0.65
CA GLY A 316 -19.73 -2.77 0.55
C GLY A 316 -20.04 -1.95 1.80
N VAL A 317 -19.82 -2.51 2.99
CA VAL A 317 -20.05 -1.81 4.25
C VAL A 317 -19.05 -0.66 4.44
N HIS A 318 -17.78 -0.87 4.05
CA HIS A 318 -16.73 0.15 4.10
C HIS A 318 -16.88 1.28 3.06
N GLN A 319 -17.75 1.13 2.07
CA GLN A 319 -18.13 2.22 1.15
C GLN A 319 -19.29 3.05 1.72
N GLN A 320 -20.17 2.40 2.49
CA GLN A 320 -21.38 2.98 3.08
C GLN A 320 -21.12 3.73 4.39
N CYS A 321 -19.92 3.69 4.97
CA CYS A 321 -19.60 4.47 6.17
C CYS A 321 -18.10 4.64 6.40
N ASP A 322 -17.76 5.60 7.26
CA ASP A 322 -16.41 5.81 7.81
C ASP A 322 -16.31 5.31 9.25
N LEU A 323 -16.96 4.18 9.55
CA LEU A 323 -16.86 3.52 10.84
C LEU A 323 -15.85 2.37 10.77
N SER A 324 -15.09 2.18 11.84
CA SER A 324 -14.36 0.94 12.03
C SER A 324 -15.37 -0.15 12.39
N VAL A 325 -15.57 -1.08 11.46
CA VAL A 325 -16.58 -2.13 11.56
C VAL A 325 -15.95 -3.50 11.38
N ARG A 326 -16.53 -4.47 12.06
CA ARG A 326 -16.19 -5.88 11.94
C ARG A 326 -17.39 -6.70 11.54
N ARG A 327 -17.09 -7.89 11.05
CA ARG A 327 -18.07 -8.94 10.88
C ARG A 327 -18.31 -9.68 12.20
N ARG A 328 -19.55 -10.02 12.51
CA ARG A 328 -19.86 -10.88 13.65
C ARG A 328 -19.69 -12.35 13.27
N PHE A 329 -19.06 -13.11 14.15
CA PHE A 329 -18.96 -14.56 14.02
C PHE A 329 -20.05 -15.27 14.81
N ASP A 330 -20.46 -16.44 14.33
CA ASP A 330 -21.30 -17.34 15.10
C ASP A 330 -20.47 -18.07 16.18
N SER A 331 -21.12 -18.91 16.98
CA SER A 331 -20.45 -19.69 18.04
C SER A 331 -19.42 -20.70 17.52
N LEU A 332 -19.42 -21.00 16.22
CA LEU A 332 -18.49 -21.91 15.55
C LEU A 332 -17.32 -21.14 14.88
N GLY A 333 -17.27 -19.81 15.03
CA GLY A 333 -16.28 -18.95 14.39
C GLY A 333 -16.52 -18.72 12.90
N ASN A 334 -17.70 -19.06 12.36
CA ASN A 334 -18.04 -18.80 10.97
C ASN A 334 -18.52 -17.36 10.76
N PRO A 335 -18.24 -16.77 9.59
CA PRO A 335 -18.54 -15.38 9.33
C PRO A 335 -20.04 -15.17 9.02
N THR A 336 -20.74 -14.29 9.76
CA THR A 336 -22.19 -14.00 9.57
C THR A 336 -22.44 -12.71 8.77
N ALA A 337 -23.61 -12.52 8.15
CA ALA A 337 -23.90 -11.29 7.39
C ALA A 337 -24.03 -10.02 8.25
N ASN A 338 -24.03 -10.15 9.58
CA ASN A 338 -24.18 -9.03 10.51
C ASN A 338 -22.84 -8.36 10.79
N VAL A 339 -22.87 -7.04 10.93
CA VAL A 339 -21.70 -6.22 11.26
C VAL A 339 -21.88 -5.51 12.59
N ALA A 340 -20.78 -5.13 13.23
CA ALA A 340 -20.75 -4.35 14.46
C ALA A 340 -19.65 -3.31 14.40
N ALA A 341 -19.84 -2.16 15.03
CA ALA A 341 -18.79 -1.16 15.22
C ALA A 341 -17.76 -1.67 16.24
N ASN A 342 -16.49 -1.44 15.94
CA ASN A 342 -15.37 -1.88 16.77
C ASN A 342 -15.15 -0.98 17.99
N SER A 343 -14.64 -1.58 19.07
CA SER A 343 -13.94 -0.89 20.15
C SER A 343 -12.41 -1.01 19.97
N LEU A 344 -11.64 -0.28 20.78
CA LEU A 344 -10.16 -0.39 20.77
C LEU A 344 -9.70 -1.82 21.11
N THR A 345 -10.33 -2.47 22.07
CA THR A 345 -10.00 -3.85 22.44
C THR A 345 -10.34 -4.82 21.32
N ASP A 346 -11.43 -4.59 20.59
CA ASP A 346 -11.81 -5.44 19.46
C ASP A 346 -10.80 -5.38 18.31
N LEU A 347 -10.18 -4.21 18.10
CA LEU A 347 -9.18 -3.97 17.04
C LEU A 347 -7.81 -4.57 17.34
N SER A 348 -7.55 -4.98 18.58
CA SER A 348 -6.37 -5.79 18.89
C SER A 348 -6.36 -7.09 18.08
N VAL A 349 -7.54 -7.59 17.72
CA VAL A 349 -7.71 -8.86 17.02
C VAL A 349 -7.72 -8.66 15.49
N PRO A 350 -6.79 -9.31 14.75
CA PRO A 350 -6.62 -9.10 13.30
C PRO A 350 -7.88 -9.24 12.45
N HIS A 351 -8.78 -10.18 12.73
CA HIS A 351 -9.99 -10.37 11.90
C HIS A 351 -11.01 -9.23 11.97
N ASN A 352 -10.90 -8.33 12.95
CA ASN A 352 -11.81 -7.20 13.11
C ASN A 352 -11.33 -5.93 12.39
N ARG A 353 -10.11 -5.94 11.86
CA ARG A 353 -9.45 -4.78 11.25
C ARG A 353 -9.88 -4.57 9.81
N PHE A 354 -9.65 -3.37 9.30
CA PHE A 354 -9.99 -3.02 7.93
C PHE A 354 -9.37 -3.98 6.90
N ALA A 355 -10.18 -4.37 5.91
CA ALA A 355 -9.81 -5.21 4.78
C ALA A 355 -9.16 -6.57 5.10
N HIS A 356 -9.33 -7.08 6.33
CA HIS A 356 -8.89 -8.43 6.68
C HIS A 356 -9.93 -9.48 6.27
N VAL A 357 -9.46 -10.59 5.70
CA VAL A 357 -10.26 -11.70 5.21
C VAL A 357 -9.65 -13.03 5.61
N ARG A 358 -10.45 -14.10 5.55
CA ARG A 358 -9.98 -15.48 5.77
C ARG A 358 -10.08 -16.24 4.46
N VAL A 359 -8.96 -16.82 4.02
CA VAL A 359 -8.87 -17.56 2.76
C VAL A 359 -9.42 -18.97 2.97
N PRO A 360 -10.39 -19.42 2.16
CA PRO A 360 -10.93 -20.77 2.26
C PRO A 360 -9.91 -21.83 1.82
N ASN A 361 -10.03 -23.05 2.37
CA ASN A 361 -9.11 -24.16 2.10
C ASN A 361 -9.02 -24.52 0.60
N SER A 362 -10.15 -24.41 -0.12
CA SER A 362 -10.25 -24.62 -1.56
C SER A 362 -9.33 -23.70 -2.35
N VAL A 363 -9.11 -22.48 -1.88
CA VAL A 363 -8.20 -21.51 -2.52
C VAL A 363 -6.76 -21.79 -2.10
N LEU A 364 -6.52 -22.16 -0.84
CA LEU A 364 -5.18 -22.46 -0.31
C LEU A 364 -4.55 -23.72 -0.90
N THR A 365 -5.35 -24.77 -1.12
CA THR A 365 -4.85 -26.10 -1.53
C THR A 365 -5.33 -26.54 -2.91
N GLY A 366 -6.20 -25.76 -3.55
CA GLY A 366 -6.88 -26.15 -4.79
C GLY A 366 -7.97 -27.22 -4.60
N SER A 367 -8.25 -27.63 -3.36
CA SER A 367 -9.20 -28.70 -3.00
C SER A 367 -9.73 -28.53 -1.56
N GLY A 368 -10.67 -29.36 -1.11
CA GLY A 368 -10.98 -29.49 0.32
C GLY A 368 -11.92 -28.45 0.94
N GLY A 369 -12.87 -27.90 0.18
CA GLY A 369 -14.00 -27.10 0.72
C GLY A 369 -13.62 -25.76 1.36
N ASN A 370 -14.49 -25.21 2.21
CA ASN A 370 -14.33 -23.85 2.77
C ASN A 370 -13.53 -23.79 4.08
N ALA A 371 -13.29 -24.92 4.74
CA ALA A 371 -12.61 -24.98 6.03
C ALA A 371 -11.58 -26.13 6.03
N PRO A 372 -10.50 -26.04 6.83
CA PRO A 372 -10.09 -24.90 7.66
C PRO A 372 -9.63 -23.70 6.83
N THR A 373 -9.84 -22.48 7.32
CA THR A 373 -9.43 -21.26 6.60
C THR A 373 -8.03 -20.82 7.01
N SER A 374 -7.40 -19.89 6.28
CA SER A 374 -6.23 -19.19 6.79
C SER A 374 -6.55 -18.43 8.08
N MET A 375 -5.50 -18.03 8.80
CA MET A 375 -5.61 -16.90 9.74
C MET A 375 -5.96 -15.61 8.97
N PRO A 376 -6.45 -14.57 9.65
CA PRO A 376 -6.85 -13.33 8.98
C PRO A 376 -5.69 -12.67 8.25
N VAL A 377 -5.87 -12.44 6.96
CA VAL A 377 -4.88 -11.86 6.04
C VAL A 377 -5.48 -10.69 5.27
N LEU A 378 -4.65 -9.83 4.67
CA LEU A 378 -5.15 -8.68 3.92
C LEU A 378 -5.77 -9.11 2.59
N ALA A 379 -6.89 -8.49 2.24
CA ALA A 379 -7.56 -8.67 0.94
C ALA A 379 -6.82 -7.90 -0.17
N LEU A 380 -5.69 -8.44 -0.61
CA LEU A 380 -4.86 -7.87 -1.66
C LEU A 380 -5.19 -8.48 -3.03
N THR A 381 -4.70 -7.85 -4.09
CA THR A 381 -4.74 -8.40 -5.45
C THR A 381 -3.62 -9.42 -5.66
N GLY A 382 -3.57 -10.03 -6.84
CA GLY A 382 -2.37 -10.73 -7.31
C GLY A 382 -1.12 -9.80 -7.37
N PRO A 383 0.06 -10.39 -7.61
CA PRO A 383 1.34 -9.68 -7.69
C PRO A 383 1.33 -8.61 -8.79
N ALA A 384 2.16 -7.58 -8.61
CA ALA A 384 2.43 -6.58 -9.63
C ALA A 384 2.94 -7.24 -10.92
N THR A 385 2.51 -6.73 -12.08
CA THR A 385 2.74 -7.41 -13.36
C THR A 385 4.20 -7.35 -13.81
N VAL A 386 4.98 -6.39 -13.29
CA VAL A 386 6.45 -6.33 -13.43
C VAL A 386 7.14 -7.62 -13.01
N LEU A 387 6.62 -8.34 -12.00
CA LEU A 387 7.20 -9.60 -11.52
C LEU A 387 6.97 -10.79 -12.48
N ASN A 388 6.07 -10.63 -13.48
CA ASN A 388 5.85 -11.63 -14.51
C ASN A 388 6.84 -11.53 -15.67
N MET A 389 7.63 -10.45 -15.74
CA MET A 389 8.61 -10.23 -16.80
C MET A 389 9.75 -11.27 -16.69
N LEU A 390 9.98 -12.00 -17.80
CA LEU A 390 11.06 -12.99 -18.02
C LEU A 390 10.87 -14.42 -17.49
N ASN A 391 9.64 -14.86 -17.18
CA ASN A 391 9.35 -16.31 -17.05
C ASN A 391 9.29 -17.06 -18.41
N LEU A 392 10.01 -16.59 -19.45
CA LEU A 392 9.80 -17.01 -20.83
C LEU A 392 10.67 -18.18 -21.33
N ASP A 393 11.48 -18.81 -20.47
CA ASP A 393 12.04 -20.12 -20.78
C ASP A 393 12.22 -20.98 -19.51
N THR A 394 12.09 -22.29 -19.69
CA THR A 394 12.34 -23.34 -18.68
C THR A 394 13.81 -23.46 -18.25
N SER A 395 14.70 -22.67 -18.85
CA SER A 395 16.13 -22.66 -18.52
C SER A 395 16.38 -21.95 -17.18
N THR A 396 16.91 -22.71 -16.23
CA THR A 396 17.49 -22.20 -14.99
C THR A 396 18.81 -21.49 -15.32
N PRO A 397 19.09 -20.28 -14.81
CA PRO A 397 18.43 -19.52 -13.74
C PRO A 397 17.27 -18.59 -14.19
N ARG A 398 16.46 -18.10 -13.24
CA ARG A 398 15.36 -17.14 -13.48
C ARG A 398 15.69 -15.77 -12.88
N LEU A 399 15.02 -14.71 -13.32
CA LEU A 399 15.13 -13.38 -12.70
C LEU A 399 14.32 -13.30 -11.39
N ALA A 400 13.02 -13.61 -11.46
CA ALA A 400 12.17 -13.76 -10.27
C ALA A 400 12.13 -15.22 -9.78
N PRO A 401 11.88 -15.44 -8.47
CA PRO A 401 11.54 -16.78 -7.96
C PRO A 401 10.31 -17.38 -8.67
N PRO A 402 10.18 -18.72 -8.71
CA PRO A 402 9.00 -19.36 -9.28
C PRO A 402 7.73 -18.93 -8.54
N LEU A 403 6.59 -18.92 -9.22
CA LEU A 403 5.30 -18.63 -8.59
C LEU A 403 5.02 -19.65 -7.47
N SER A 404 4.34 -19.22 -6.41
CA SER A 404 4.04 -20.05 -5.25
C SER A 404 3.19 -21.28 -5.58
N SER A 405 2.42 -21.25 -6.66
CA SER A 405 1.69 -22.41 -7.20
C SER A 405 2.56 -23.41 -8.00
N ALA A 406 3.84 -23.10 -8.25
CA ALA A 406 4.73 -23.85 -9.13
C ALA A 406 5.80 -24.63 -8.34
N GLY A 407 5.51 -25.90 -8.05
CA GLY A 407 6.49 -26.85 -7.49
C GLY A 407 6.88 -26.59 -6.03
N ALA A 408 7.76 -27.43 -5.49
CA ALA A 408 8.31 -27.26 -4.14
C ALA A 408 9.58 -26.38 -4.23
N ALA A 409 9.46 -25.10 -3.88
CA ALA A 409 10.57 -24.17 -3.81
C ALA A 409 10.55 -23.42 -2.48
N PRO A 410 11.71 -23.22 -1.81
CA PRO A 410 11.77 -22.54 -0.53
C PRO A 410 11.60 -21.03 -0.61
N VAL A 411 11.80 -20.45 -1.80
CA VAL A 411 11.57 -19.02 -2.08
C VAL A 411 10.71 -18.92 -3.32
N VAL A 412 9.62 -18.16 -3.24
CA VAL A 412 8.60 -18.07 -4.29
C VAL A 412 8.12 -16.64 -4.47
N THR A 413 7.58 -16.36 -5.66
CA THR A 413 6.74 -15.19 -5.91
C THR A 413 5.31 -15.54 -5.53
N PRO A 414 4.67 -14.86 -4.56
CA PRO A 414 3.30 -15.20 -4.18
C PRO A 414 2.37 -15.03 -5.37
N SER A 415 1.59 -16.06 -5.70
CA SER A 415 0.71 -16.00 -6.87
C SER A 415 -0.54 -15.16 -6.63
N ARG A 416 -0.93 -14.93 -5.38
CA ARG A 416 -2.18 -14.28 -4.96
C ARG A 416 -2.00 -13.53 -3.65
N LEU A 417 -2.86 -12.54 -3.40
CA LEU A 417 -2.95 -11.80 -2.14
C LEU A 417 -1.60 -11.19 -1.74
N CYS A 418 -0.93 -10.51 -2.66
CA CYS A 418 0.38 -9.92 -2.37
C CYS A 418 0.61 -8.52 -2.96
N GLY A 419 -0.19 -8.10 -3.95
CA GLY A 419 -0.05 -6.76 -4.54
C GLY A 419 -0.88 -5.72 -3.79
N PHE A 420 -1.51 -4.82 -4.55
CA PHE A 420 -2.29 -3.72 -4.00
C PHE A 420 -3.51 -4.16 -3.20
N LEU A 421 -3.98 -3.26 -2.35
CA LEU A 421 -5.31 -3.41 -1.75
C LEU A 421 -6.37 -3.50 -2.87
N ARG A 422 -7.28 -4.47 -2.72
CA ARG A 422 -8.36 -4.66 -3.68
C ARG A 422 -9.16 -3.37 -3.89
N ARG A 423 -9.48 -3.06 -5.16
CA ARG A 423 -10.22 -1.83 -5.55
C ARG A 423 -11.57 -1.69 -4.84
N GLU A 424 -12.20 -2.79 -4.45
CA GLU A 424 -13.48 -2.77 -3.74
C GLU A 424 -13.36 -2.07 -2.37
N PHE A 425 -12.16 -2.07 -1.78
CA PHE A 425 -11.83 -1.34 -0.56
C PHE A 425 -11.26 0.07 -0.83
N VAL A 426 -11.27 0.57 -2.08
CA VAL A 426 -10.91 1.96 -2.42
C VAL A 426 -12.17 2.82 -2.50
N LEU A 427 -12.21 3.97 -1.83
CA LEU A 427 -13.45 4.72 -1.66
C LEU A 427 -13.95 5.32 -2.99
N GLY A 428 -15.20 5.03 -3.34
CA GLY A 428 -15.87 5.62 -4.50
C GLY A 428 -15.43 5.09 -5.88
N ASP A 429 -14.50 4.12 -5.94
CA ASP A 429 -14.22 3.37 -7.18
C ASP A 429 -15.30 2.33 -7.51
N ASN A 430 -16.31 2.23 -6.65
CA ASN A 430 -17.41 1.29 -6.75
C ASN A 430 -18.69 1.97 -7.26
N ASN A 431 -19.16 1.55 -8.44
CA ASN A 431 -20.38 2.06 -9.06
C ASN A 431 -21.66 1.28 -8.68
N THR A 432 -21.57 0.12 -7.99
CA THR A 432 -22.75 -0.71 -7.63
C THR A 432 -23.46 -0.28 -6.37
N HIS A 433 -22.83 0.56 -5.54
CA HIS A 433 -23.61 1.40 -4.64
C HIS A 433 -24.31 2.38 -5.57
N LEU A 434 -25.48 1.96 -6.05
CA LEU A 434 -26.40 2.76 -6.85
C LEU A 434 -26.45 4.17 -6.23
N ASN A 435 -26.83 5.16 -7.02
CA ASN A 435 -27.09 6.51 -6.55
C ASN A 435 -28.60 6.63 -6.21
N PRO A 436 -29.09 6.11 -5.06
CA PRO A 436 -30.45 6.38 -4.68
C PRO A 436 -30.58 7.78 -4.04
N GLY A 437 -29.46 8.51 -3.88
CA GLY A 437 -29.40 9.90 -3.45
C GLY A 437 -27.95 10.41 -3.47
N ILE A 438 -27.80 11.73 -3.55
CA ILE A 438 -26.51 12.45 -3.55
C ILE A 438 -25.64 11.99 -2.37
N GLY A 439 -24.36 11.66 -2.61
CA GLY A 439 -23.35 11.53 -1.54
C GLY A 439 -22.82 10.12 -1.21
N TRP A 440 -23.20 9.07 -1.94
CA TRP A 440 -22.64 7.71 -1.80
C TRP A 440 -22.04 7.18 -3.10
N GLY A 441 -21.25 6.10 -3.01
CA GLY A 441 -20.63 5.46 -4.17
C GLY A 441 -19.68 6.41 -4.89
N PRO A 442 -19.83 6.65 -6.21
CA PRO A 442 -18.94 7.51 -7.00
C PRO A 442 -18.75 8.93 -6.45
N ASP A 443 -19.73 9.49 -5.75
CA ASP A 443 -19.65 10.85 -5.17
C ASP A 443 -18.60 10.95 -4.05
N ARG A 444 -18.20 9.81 -3.47
CA ARG A 444 -17.16 9.73 -2.45
C ARG A 444 -15.75 9.54 -3.02
N ARG A 445 -15.64 9.43 -4.35
CA ARG A 445 -14.36 9.19 -5.02
C ARG A 445 -13.40 10.34 -4.75
N GLY A 446 -12.21 10.01 -4.23
CA GLY A 446 -11.19 10.99 -3.89
C GLY A 446 -11.30 11.58 -2.48
N GLU A 447 -12.33 11.24 -1.70
CA GLU A 447 -12.43 11.67 -0.29
C GLU A 447 -11.31 11.08 0.57
N ASP A 448 -10.78 9.90 0.21
CA ASP A 448 -9.66 9.23 0.86
C ASP A 448 -8.30 9.47 0.18
N VAL A 449 -8.23 10.25 -0.90
CA VAL A 449 -6.97 10.49 -1.63
C VAL A 449 -6.17 11.61 -0.97
N VAL A 450 -4.93 11.31 -0.60
CA VAL A 450 -4.01 12.32 -0.04
C VAL A 450 -3.26 13.03 -1.15
N VAL A 451 -2.67 12.27 -2.07
CA VAL A 451 -1.91 12.80 -3.20
C VAL A 451 -2.12 11.96 -4.45
N ASN A 452 -2.08 12.64 -5.59
CA ASN A 452 -2.09 12.06 -6.93
C ASN A 452 -0.67 12.08 -7.51
N ASN A 453 -0.34 11.09 -8.35
CA ASN A 453 0.97 10.94 -9.01
C ASN A 453 2.10 10.58 -8.03
N ALA A 454 1.81 9.66 -7.12
CA ALA A 454 2.87 9.00 -6.36
C ALA A 454 3.67 8.06 -7.28
N LEU A 455 4.96 7.92 -7.01
CA LEU A 455 5.85 6.94 -7.65
C LEU A 455 6.32 5.86 -6.67
N SER A 456 6.25 6.14 -5.37
CA SER A 456 6.56 5.18 -4.32
C SER A 456 5.82 5.52 -3.03
N PHE A 457 5.45 4.49 -2.30
CA PHE A 457 5.00 4.52 -0.91
C PHE A 457 5.66 3.33 -0.23
N ASP A 458 6.67 3.63 0.59
CA ASP A 458 7.65 2.67 1.07
C ASP A 458 7.75 2.80 2.59
N VAL A 459 7.71 1.68 3.31
CA VAL A 459 7.77 1.59 4.76
C VAL A 459 8.89 0.60 5.08
N LYS A 460 9.89 1.04 5.82
CA LYS A 460 11.04 0.20 6.19
C LYS A 460 11.21 0.12 7.69
N VAL A 461 11.61 -1.04 8.18
CA VAL A 461 11.94 -1.25 9.59
C VAL A 461 13.45 -1.09 9.81
N PHE A 462 13.86 -0.48 10.92
CA PHE A 462 15.27 -0.48 11.31
C PHE A 462 15.66 -1.83 11.90
N ASP A 463 16.55 -2.53 11.21
CA ASP A 463 17.17 -3.76 11.67
C ASP A 463 18.60 -3.44 12.15
N PRO A 464 18.96 -3.71 13.42
CA PRO A 464 20.30 -3.44 13.94
C PRO A 464 21.37 -4.45 13.46
N GLU A 465 20.98 -5.63 12.99
CA GLU A 465 21.91 -6.72 12.64
C GLU A 465 22.14 -6.86 11.13
N VAL A 466 21.40 -6.11 10.31
CA VAL A 466 21.60 -6.08 8.86
C VAL A 466 23.02 -5.66 8.49
N SER A 467 23.66 -6.42 7.61
CA SER A 467 25.05 -6.20 7.17
C SER A 467 25.14 -5.47 5.83
N TYR A 468 26.06 -4.51 5.74
CA TYR A 468 26.46 -3.83 4.51
C TYR A 468 27.81 -4.39 4.02
N PHE A 469 27.95 -4.52 2.70
CA PHE A 469 29.15 -5.06 2.05
C PHE A 469 29.77 -4.02 1.11
N GLU A 470 31.06 -4.13 0.89
CA GLU A 470 31.79 -3.34 -0.11
C GLU A 470 31.85 -4.12 -1.42
N THR A 471 31.62 -3.47 -2.55
CA THR A 471 31.86 -4.06 -3.87
C THR A 471 33.34 -3.94 -4.25
N ASP A 472 33.77 -4.69 -5.28
CA ASP A 472 35.10 -4.56 -5.88
C ASP A 472 35.46 -3.13 -6.35
N ASP A 473 34.44 -2.30 -6.62
CA ASP A 473 34.58 -0.88 -6.99
C ASP A 473 34.63 0.07 -5.78
N ASN A 474 34.85 -0.46 -4.56
CA ASN A 474 34.85 0.29 -3.30
C ASN A 474 33.52 1.03 -3.00
N LEU A 475 32.39 0.48 -3.46
CA LEU A 475 31.06 1.01 -3.14
C LEU A 475 30.43 0.20 -2.01
N VAL A 476 30.00 0.89 -0.95
CA VAL A 476 29.23 0.25 0.12
C VAL A 476 27.78 0.10 -0.31
N VAL A 477 27.27 -1.12 -0.32
CA VAL A 477 25.89 -1.46 -0.71
C VAL A 477 25.14 -2.14 0.45
N GLY A 478 23.87 -1.80 0.58
CA GLY A 478 22.95 -2.40 1.54
C GLY A 478 21.82 -3.18 0.87
N PRO A 479 20.96 -3.85 1.64
CA PRO A 479 19.92 -4.73 1.07
C PRO A 479 18.91 -4.07 0.14
N ASN A 480 18.74 -2.75 0.23
CA ASN A 480 17.82 -2.03 -0.65
C ASN A 480 18.47 -1.70 -2.00
N ASP A 481 19.79 -1.90 -2.13
CA ASP A 481 20.52 -1.60 -3.36
C ASP A 481 20.49 -2.81 -4.32
N PRO A 482 20.28 -2.58 -5.63
CA PRO A 482 20.23 -3.65 -6.63
C PRO A 482 21.47 -4.56 -6.66
N GLY A 483 22.65 -3.99 -6.37
CA GLY A 483 23.93 -4.70 -6.39
C GLY A 483 24.25 -5.51 -5.14
N TYR A 484 23.40 -5.50 -4.12
CA TYR A 484 23.67 -6.14 -2.83
C TYR A 484 23.96 -7.64 -2.94
N ARG A 485 23.28 -8.33 -3.87
CA ARG A 485 23.48 -9.77 -4.09
C ARG A 485 24.92 -10.09 -4.50
N GLU A 486 25.48 -9.36 -5.45
CA GLU A 486 26.82 -9.63 -5.96
C GLU A 486 27.87 -9.27 -4.91
N ALA A 487 27.73 -8.11 -4.25
CA ALA A 487 28.61 -7.73 -3.15
C ALA A 487 28.64 -8.77 -2.02
N LEU A 488 27.48 -9.38 -1.72
CA LEU A 488 27.42 -10.46 -0.74
C LEU A 488 28.11 -11.73 -1.23
N LEU A 489 27.98 -12.07 -2.51
CA LEU A 489 28.64 -13.24 -3.09
C LEU A 489 30.16 -13.07 -3.11
N ASP A 490 30.63 -11.89 -3.50
CA ASP A 490 32.05 -11.52 -3.50
C ASP A 490 32.60 -11.57 -2.07
N ALA A 491 31.90 -10.95 -1.11
CA ALA A 491 32.28 -11.01 0.30
C ALA A 491 32.35 -12.45 0.85
N ILE A 492 31.44 -13.34 0.45
CA ILE A 492 31.50 -14.76 0.81
C ILE A 492 32.71 -15.46 0.18
N ALA A 493 33.00 -15.15 -1.09
CA ALA A 493 34.09 -15.77 -1.84
C ALA A 493 35.47 -15.36 -1.29
N ASP A 494 35.61 -14.07 -0.96
CA ASP A 494 36.86 -13.48 -0.46
C ASP A 494 37.01 -13.57 1.07
N GLY A 495 35.92 -13.88 1.77
CA GLY A 495 35.90 -13.98 3.23
C GLY A 495 35.88 -12.60 3.91
N ASP A 496 35.32 -11.60 3.25
CA ASP A 496 35.22 -10.24 3.76
C ASP A 496 34.16 -10.12 4.86
N ALA A 497 34.48 -9.29 5.85
CA ALA A 497 33.55 -8.94 6.91
C ALA A 497 32.59 -7.84 6.44
N SER A 498 31.43 -7.74 7.10
CA SER A 498 30.54 -6.59 6.88
C SER A 498 31.24 -5.28 7.26
N VAL A 499 31.02 -4.25 6.44
CA VAL A 499 31.61 -2.92 6.62
C VAL A 499 30.90 -2.19 7.76
N LEU A 500 29.58 -2.29 7.77
CA LEU A 500 28.67 -1.63 8.70
C LEU A 500 27.50 -2.57 9.00
N ASN A 501 26.98 -2.48 10.23
CA ASN A 501 25.74 -3.13 10.61
C ASN A 501 24.70 -2.08 11.03
N GLY A 502 23.43 -2.36 10.78
CA GLY A 502 22.31 -1.50 11.15
C GLY A 502 21.80 -0.63 10.01
N GLY A 503 20.54 -0.80 9.63
CA GLY A 503 19.96 -0.17 8.46
C GLY A 503 18.45 -0.30 8.40
N PHE A 504 17.81 0.52 7.56
CA PHE A 504 16.38 0.38 7.28
C PHE A 504 16.20 -0.63 6.15
N VAL A 505 15.40 -1.67 6.37
CA VAL A 505 15.15 -2.76 5.44
C VAL A 505 13.66 -3.05 5.33
N ASP A 506 13.29 -3.65 4.21
CA ASP A 506 11.97 -4.24 3.99
C ASP A 506 11.82 -5.53 4.84
N LEU A 507 10.59 -5.88 5.20
CA LEU A 507 10.35 -7.13 5.95
C LEU A 507 10.65 -8.35 5.07
N CYS A 508 11.35 -9.35 5.62
CA CYS A 508 11.74 -10.52 4.85
C CYS A 508 12.57 -10.20 3.59
N TYR A 509 13.35 -9.11 3.60
CA TYR A 509 14.15 -8.64 2.45
C TYR A 509 14.96 -9.72 1.69
N PRO A 510 15.48 -10.81 2.30
CA PRO A 510 16.22 -11.81 1.54
C PRO A 510 15.37 -12.63 0.57
N VAL A 511 14.06 -12.75 0.80
CA VAL A 511 13.16 -13.64 0.05
C VAL A 511 12.13 -12.90 -0.79
N LEU A 512 12.07 -11.56 -0.72
CA LEU A 512 11.17 -10.77 -1.54
C LEU A 512 11.46 -10.97 -3.03
N ALA A 513 10.40 -11.20 -3.81
CA ALA A 513 10.50 -11.60 -5.21
C ALA A 513 11.06 -10.50 -6.12
N GLY A 514 10.76 -9.24 -5.79
CA GLY A 514 11.31 -8.04 -6.41
C GLY A 514 12.47 -7.43 -5.64
N GLY A 515 12.96 -8.09 -4.58
CA GLY A 515 14.08 -7.62 -3.77
C GLY A 515 15.42 -7.66 -4.50
N SER A 516 16.48 -7.18 -3.85
CA SER A 516 17.86 -7.31 -4.36
C SER A 516 18.35 -8.77 -4.37
N LEU A 517 18.08 -9.50 -3.27
CA LEU A 517 18.55 -10.87 -3.06
C LEU A 517 17.73 -11.93 -3.80
N ARG A 518 16.39 -11.89 -3.76
CA ARG A 518 15.50 -12.85 -4.46
C ARG A 518 15.75 -14.32 -4.10
N GLY A 519 16.14 -14.56 -2.85
CA GLY A 519 16.48 -15.86 -2.29
C GLY A 519 17.91 -16.33 -2.56
N TRP A 520 18.27 -17.50 -2.04
CA TRP A 520 19.62 -18.07 -2.15
C TRP A 520 19.83 -18.97 -3.39
N GLN A 521 18.77 -19.24 -4.14
CA GLN A 521 18.83 -20.03 -5.36
C GLN A 521 19.59 -19.29 -6.48
N ALA A 522 20.02 -20.00 -7.52
CA ALA A 522 20.65 -19.39 -8.70
C ALA A 522 19.67 -18.41 -9.38
N ARG A 523 20.15 -17.18 -9.64
CA ARG A 523 19.37 -16.09 -10.24
C ARG A 523 20.24 -15.27 -11.18
N TYR A 524 19.62 -14.71 -12.21
CA TYR A 524 20.26 -13.66 -13.01
C TYR A 524 20.41 -12.39 -12.17
N LEU A 525 21.48 -11.63 -12.43
CA LEU A 525 21.71 -10.34 -11.79
C LEU A 525 20.57 -9.39 -12.12
N ASP A 526 20.39 -9.08 -13.40
CA ASP A 526 19.37 -8.19 -13.92
C ASP A 526 18.75 -8.77 -15.22
N ARG A 527 17.87 -8.01 -15.87
CA ARG A 527 17.25 -8.41 -17.14
C ARG A 527 18.25 -8.60 -18.29
N VAL A 528 19.38 -7.88 -18.29
CA VAL A 528 20.31 -7.82 -19.42
C VAL A 528 21.39 -8.89 -19.30
N ASN A 529 21.81 -9.20 -18.09
CA ASN A 529 22.86 -10.15 -17.74
C ASN A 529 22.29 -11.57 -17.63
N THR A 530 22.49 -12.35 -18.69
CA THR A 530 22.05 -13.75 -18.80
C THR A 530 23.16 -14.76 -18.49
N THR A 531 24.26 -14.33 -17.87
CA THR A 531 25.34 -15.23 -17.44
C THR A 531 24.83 -16.17 -16.32
N THR A 532 25.40 -17.39 -16.21
CA THR A 532 24.95 -18.40 -15.24
C THR A 532 24.92 -17.84 -13.82
N GLY A 533 23.71 -17.68 -13.28
CA GLY A 533 23.46 -17.12 -11.96
C GLY A 533 24.12 -17.90 -10.82
N SER A 534 24.71 -17.18 -9.88
CA SER A 534 25.39 -17.72 -8.70
C SER A 534 24.40 -18.03 -7.56
N THR A 535 24.65 -19.09 -6.79
CA THR A 535 23.89 -19.44 -5.57
C THR A 535 24.55 -18.85 -4.34
N ILE A 536 23.76 -18.40 -3.36
CA ILE A 536 24.28 -17.98 -2.05
C ILE A 536 24.52 -19.22 -1.18
N ALA A 537 25.66 -19.28 -0.50
CA ALA A 537 26.02 -20.41 0.34
C ALA A 537 25.06 -20.60 1.53
N ALA A 538 24.65 -21.85 1.78
CA ALA A 538 23.70 -22.24 2.83
C ALA A 538 24.25 -22.13 4.28
N SER A 539 25.43 -21.53 4.46
CA SER A 539 26.06 -21.30 5.77
C SER A 539 26.21 -19.82 6.10
N ASN A 540 25.68 -18.91 5.26
CA ASN A 540 25.86 -17.49 5.49
C ASN A 540 24.94 -16.98 6.61
N THR A 541 25.52 -16.70 7.78
CA THR A 541 24.80 -16.19 8.95
C THR A 541 24.41 -14.72 8.83
N ALA A 542 24.98 -13.96 7.87
CA ALA A 542 24.71 -12.52 7.72
C ALA A 542 23.27 -12.20 7.26
N LEU A 543 22.50 -13.21 6.82
CA LEU A 543 21.09 -13.07 6.42
C LEU A 543 20.12 -13.47 7.54
N PHE A 544 20.62 -13.94 8.68
CA PHE A 544 19.78 -14.25 9.83
C PHE A 544 19.75 -13.02 10.73
N THR A 545 18.72 -12.20 10.55
CA THR A 545 18.50 -10.98 11.32
C THR A 545 17.08 -10.99 11.88
N PRO A 546 16.76 -10.16 12.89
CA PRO A 546 15.44 -10.16 13.52
C PRO A 546 14.27 -9.93 12.55
N PHE A 547 14.49 -9.18 11.45
CA PHE A 547 13.47 -8.87 10.45
C PHE A 547 13.68 -9.57 9.10
N SER A 548 14.70 -10.42 8.95
CA SER A 548 14.92 -11.18 7.71
C SER A 548 13.91 -12.31 7.51
N GLY A 549 13.25 -12.76 8.59
CA GLY A 549 12.24 -13.82 8.55
C GLY A 549 12.80 -15.21 8.22
N LEU A 550 14.13 -15.38 8.22
CA LEU A 550 14.83 -16.62 7.90
C LEU A 550 15.40 -17.28 9.16
N GLU A 551 15.27 -18.60 9.23
CA GLU A 551 15.92 -19.45 10.25
C GLU A 551 16.90 -20.45 9.63
N SER A 552 16.70 -20.85 8.36
CA SER A 552 17.61 -21.77 7.67
C SER A 552 17.52 -21.65 6.15
N PHE A 553 18.50 -22.23 5.43
CA PHE A 553 18.48 -22.33 3.96
C PHE A 553 18.08 -23.75 3.52
N SER A 554 16.87 -24.17 3.88
CA SER A 554 16.38 -25.53 3.66
C SER A 554 15.20 -25.53 2.67
N ASN A 555 14.13 -26.24 3.01
CA ASN A 555 12.90 -26.37 2.26
C ASN A 555 11.86 -25.33 2.73
N ALA A 556 10.78 -25.15 1.98
CA ALA A 556 9.75 -24.15 2.28
C ALA A 556 9.10 -24.25 3.66
N ALA A 557 9.13 -25.42 4.30
CA ALA A 557 8.59 -25.67 5.64
C ALA A 557 9.58 -25.38 6.78
N GLN A 558 10.86 -25.17 6.46
CA GLN A 558 11.93 -25.03 7.47
C GLN A 558 12.79 -23.78 7.29
N SER A 559 12.66 -23.08 6.16
CA SER A 559 13.55 -21.94 5.87
C SER A 559 13.15 -20.67 6.61
N TYR A 560 11.87 -20.50 6.90
CA TYR A 560 11.33 -19.30 7.53
C TYR A 560 11.23 -19.44 9.04
N SER A 561 11.09 -18.31 9.73
CA SER A 561 11.00 -18.33 11.18
C SER A 561 9.70 -18.97 11.70
N ASN A 562 9.79 -19.68 12.82
CA ASN A 562 8.63 -20.31 13.46
C ASN A 562 7.48 -19.31 13.76
N PRO A 563 7.74 -18.07 14.22
CA PRO A 563 6.68 -17.06 14.41
C PRO A 563 5.92 -16.71 13.13
N LEU A 564 6.57 -16.71 11.95
CA LEU A 564 5.89 -16.47 10.67
C LEU A 564 4.87 -17.57 10.34
N TYR A 565 5.21 -18.84 10.60
CA TYR A 565 4.26 -19.94 10.43
C TYR A 565 3.10 -19.86 11.45
N ARG A 566 3.40 -19.61 12.74
CA ARG A 566 2.38 -19.58 13.80
C ARG A 566 1.44 -18.38 13.72
N SER A 567 1.88 -17.26 13.15
CA SER A 567 1.00 -16.12 12.86
C SER A 567 -0.04 -16.40 11.76
N GLY A 568 0.19 -17.44 10.94
CA GLY A 568 -0.61 -17.78 9.77
C GLY A 568 -0.41 -16.84 8.57
N ARG A 569 0.64 -16.01 8.60
CA ARG A 569 1.08 -15.15 7.47
C ARG A 569 1.85 -15.92 6.40
N LEU A 570 2.38 -17.10 6.72
CA LEU A 570 3.00 -18.04 5.81
C LEU A 570 2.38 -19.42 5.97
N LEU A 571 1.91 -20.01 4.87
CA LEU A 571 1.30 -21.34 4.86
C LEU A 571 1.93 -22.21 3.78
N THR A 572 2.29 -23.44 4.14
CA THR A 572 2.73 -24.46 3.17
C THR A 572 1.69 -25.56 3.00
N SER A 573 1.78 -26.26 1.87
CA SER A 573 1.02 -27.48 1.59
C SER A 573 1.80 -28.71 2.03
N GLY A 574 1.12 -29.86 2.10
CA GLY A 574 1.77 -31.16 2.38
C GLY A 574 2.85 -31.57 1.38
N ALA A 575 2.90 -30.93 0.20
CA ALA A 575 3.92 -31.12 -0.81
C ALA A 575 5.10 -30.13 -0.66
N ASN A 576 5.17 -29.41 0.46
CA ASN A 576 6.20 -28.40 0.73
C ASN A 576 6.20 -27.26 -0.33
N THR A 577 5.00 -26.91 -0.79
CA THR A 577 4.75 -25.76 -1.67
C THR A 577 4.16 -24.63 -0.85
N ILE A 578 4.64 -23.41 -1.04
CA ILE A 578 4.10 -22.22 -0.35
C ILE A 578 2.75 -21.87 -0.98
N SER A 579 1.71 -21.84 -0.17
CA SER A 579 0.33 -21.56 -0.61
C SER A 579 -0.11 -20.12 -0.37
N LEU A 580 0.43 -19.49 0.67
CA LEU A 580 0.15 -18.11 1.07
C LEU A 580 1.40 -17.53 1.70
N PHE A 581 1.75 -16.31 1.33
CA PHE A 581 2.84 -15.55 1.92
C PHE A 581 2.46 -14.06 1.95
N GLN A 582 2.33 -13.51 3.16
CA GLN A 582 2.06 -12.10 3.42
C GLN A 582 2.87 -11.64 4.64
N PRO A 583 4.16 -11.31 4.49
CA PRO A 583 4.96 -10.82 5.61
C PRO A 583 4.35 -9.52 6.15
N ALA A 584 4.19 -9.43 7.46
CA ALA A 584 3.66 -8.25 8.11
C ALA A 584 4.21 -8.12 9.53
N PHE A 585 4.62 -6.93 9.91
CA PHE A 585 4.85 -6.56 11.29
C PHE A 585 3.50 -6.23 11.94
N ASP A 586 3.21 -6.81 13.11
CA ASP A 586 1.92 -6.67 13.78
C ASP A 586 2.10 -6.72 15.30
N THR A 587 1.54 -5.75 16.02
CA THR A 587 1.32 -5.84 17.47
C THR A 587 0.19 -6.84 17.72
N TYR A 588 0.51 -8.12 17.55
CA TYR A 588 -0.42 -9.23 17.56
C TYR A 588 -1.08 -9.42 18.93
N THR A 589 -2.19 -10.17 18.99
CA THR A 589 -2.94 -10.42 20.23
C THR A 589 -2.78 -11.86 20.71
N SER A 590 -2.87 -12.05 22.03
CA SER A 590 -3.06 -13.36 22.68
C SER A 590 -4.53 -13.83 22.71
N TRP A 591 -5.45 -13.11 22.07
CA TRP A 591 -6.89 -13.40 22.11
C TRP A 591 -7.25 -14.79 21.57
N TYR A 592 -6.55 -15.27 20.55
CA TYR A 592 -6.84 -16.57 19.94
C TYR A 592 -6.59 -17.74 20.90
N GLU A 593 -5.67 -17.60 21.86
CA GLU A 593 -5.40 -18.65 22.86
C GLU A 593 -6.60 -18.93 23.78
N LYS A 594 -7.54 -17.98 23.88
CA LYS A 594 -8.66 -17.99 24.84
C LYS A 594 -10.04 -17.96 24.19
N ASP A 595 -10.12 -18.04 22.86
CA ASP A 595 -11.40 -17.96 22.14
C ASP A 595 -12.17 -19.31 22.07
N GLY A 596 -11.52 -20.39 22.51
CA GLY A 596 -12.10 -21.74 22.54
C GLY A 596 -12.26 -22.38 21.16
N ILE A 597 -11.70 -21.75 20.13
CA ILE A 597 -11.57 -22.29 18.79
C ILE A 597 -10.12 -22.77 18.65
N ARG A 598 -9.89 -23.77 17.80
CA ARG A 598 -8.56 -24.32 17.59
C ARG A 598 -7.88 -23.65 16.40
N GLN A 599 -6.77 -22.96 16.62
CA GLN A 599 -5.93 -22.36 15.57
C GLN A 599 -4.57 -23.03 15.56
N ARG A 600 -4.40 -24.04 14.71
CA ARG A 600 -3.11 -24.76 14.64
C ARG A 600 -2.76 -25.21 13.24
N ARG A 601 -1.60 -25.85 13.14
CA ARG A 601 -1.19 -26.65 11.99
C ARG A 601 -2.21 -27.75 11.66
N VAL A 602 -2.54 -27.92 10.38
CA VAL A 602 -3.58 -28.89 9.93
C VAL A 602 -3.04 -30.32 9.82
N SER A 603 -1.77 -30.51 9.46
CA SER A 603 -1.11 -31.81 9.35
C SER A 603 0.39 -31.67 9.54
N ASP A 604 1.08 -32.74 9.97
CA ASP A 604 2.54 -32.77 10.19
C ASP A 604 3.38 -32.55 8.91
N THR A 605 2.73 -32.47 7.75
CA THR A 605 3.36 -32.24 6.44
C THR A 605 3.13 -30.82 5.91
N ALA A 606 2.17 -30.07 6.44
CA ALA A 606 1.81 -28.73 5.97
C ALA A 606 2.01 -27.72 7.11
N GLU A 607 3.00 -26.85 7.01
CA GLU A 607 3.30 -25.83 8.03
C GLU A 607 2.35 -24.63 7.96
N GLY A 608 2.26 -23.93 9.09
CA GLY A 608 1.49 -22.72 9.25
C GLY A 608 0.14 -22.92 9.95
N THR A 609 -0.21 -21.95 10.80
CA THR A 609 -1.43 -21.98 11.60
C THR A 609 -2.67 -21.65 10.76
N ARG A 610 -3.71 -22.49 10.87
CA ARG A 610 -4.99 -22.31 10.18
C ARG A 610 -6.13 -22.28 11.19
N TRP A 611 -7.17 -21.53 10.85
CA TRP A 611 -8.38 -21.42 11.64
C TRP A 611 -9.29 -22.60 11.37
N THR A 612 -9.55 -23.42 12.39
CA THR A 612 -10.45 -24.57 12.28
C THR A 612 -11.81 -24.28 12.91
N THR A 613 -12.87 -24.93 12.44
CA THR A 613 -14.25 -24.75 12.98
C THR A 613 -14.64 -25.85 13.96
N THR A 614 -13.68 -26.71 14.35
CA THR A 614 -13.91 -27.81 15.28
C THR A 614 -14.02 -27.29 16.71
N ILE A 615 -15.23 -27.33 17.27
CA ILE A 615 -15.49 -27.05 18.68
C ILE A 615 -15.15 -28.28 19.52
N GLY A 616 -14.59 -28.09 20.71
CA GLY A 616 -14.43 -29.15 21.70
C GLY A 616 -13.10 -29.88 21.66
N ALA A 617 -12.04 -29.26 21.13
CA ALA A 617 -10.74 -29.48 21.74
C ALA A 617 -10.84 -28.96 23.18
N THR A 618 -10.33 -29.71 24.15
CA THR A 618 -10.08 -29.20 25.49
C THR A 618 -9.47 -27.81 25.38
N ALA A 619 -9.98 -26.85 26.16
CA ALA A 619 -9.57 -25.46 26.18
C ALA A 619 -8.15 -25.28 26.74
N ASP A 620 -7.22 -26.15 26.36
CA ASP A 620 -6.02 -26.39 27.13
C ASP A 620 -4.97 -27.18 26.32
N LEU A 621 -4.08 -26.42 25.68
CA LEU A 621 -2.68 -26.80 25.47
C LEU A 621 -1.72 -25.64 25.79
N GLY A 622 -2.22 -24.56 26.40
CA GLY A 622 -1.42 -23.43 26.85
C GLY A 622 -2.19 -22.72 27.95
N THR A 623 -1.60 -22.64 29.15
CA THR A 623 -2.14 -22.03 30.39
C THR A 623 -2.83 -22.95 31.43
N ASP A 624 -2.53 -24.25 31.54
CA ASP A 624 -2.98 -25.07 32.69
C ASP A 624 -1.97 -25.18 33.85
N GLY A 625 -0.78 -24.60 33.70
CA GLY A 625 0.25 -24.73 34.73
C GLY A 625 1.00 -26.07 34.68
N MET A 626 0.77 -26.92 33.67
CA MET A 626 1.52 -28.14 33.42
C MET A 626 2.50 -27.96 32.25
N GLU A 627 3.63 -28.65 32.31
CA GLU A 627 4.62 -28.63 31.22
C GLU A 627 4.12 -29.54 30.09
N GLY A 628 3.58 -28.94 29.04
CA GLY A 628 3.24 -29.64 27.81
C GLY A 628 4.49 -29.97 27.01
N MET A 629 4.43 -31.00 26.18
CA MET A 629 5.52 -31.29 25.23
C MET A 629 5.44 -30.28 24.07
N GLY A 630 5.95 -29.07 24.27
CA GLY A 630 6.12 -28.07 23.21
C GLY A 630 7.01 -28.64 22.10
N ILE A 631 6.60 -28.49 20.84
CA ILE A 631 7.43 -28.87 19.69
C ILE A 631 8.29 -27.66 19.33
N TYR A 632 9.58 -27.73 19.67
CA TYR A 632 10.60 -26.79 19.25
C TYR A 632 11.40 -27.43 18.12
N GLU A 633 11.44 -26.75 16.97
CA GLU A 633 12.21 -27.15 15.78
C GLU A 633 11.80 -28.48 15.12
N ALA A 634 12.14 -28.59 13.83
CA ALA A 634 12.04 -29.74 12.93
C ALA A 634 11.97 -31.16 13.56
N GLY A 635 10.83 -31.51 14.19
CA GLY A 635 10.59 -32.83 14.77
C GLY A 635 11.40 -33.14 16.04
N ALA A 636 11.96 -32.15 16.74
CA ALA A 636 12.58 -32.39 18.04
C ALA A 636 11.55 -32.24 19.17
N VAL A 637 11.36 -33.32 19.92
CA VAL A 637 10.53 -33.36 21.13
C VAL A 637 11.22 -32.53 22.22
N SER A 638 10.53 -31.53 22.79
CA SER A 638 11.01 -30.82 23.98
C SER A 638 11.34 -31.82 25.09
N VAL A 639 12.54 -31.69 25.64
CA VAL A 639 12.94 -32.38 26.85
C VAL A 639 12.18 -31.73 28.00
N ILE A 640 11.24 -32.49 28.58
CA ILE A 640 10.48 -32.19 29.81
C ILE A 640 11.36 -31.41 30.81
N GLY A 641 10.87 -30.28 31.35
CA GLY A 641 11.49 -29.66 32.52
C GLY A 641 12.32 -28.39 32.34
N ARG A 642 12.34 -27.71 31.18
CA ARG A 642 13.25 -26.55 30.99
C ARG A 642 12.59 -25.17 31.05
N PHE A 643 11.30 -25.03 30.73
CA PHE A 643 10.58 -23.75 30.71
C PHE A 643 9.13 -23.94 31.21
N GLY A 644 8.57 -22.92 31.88
CA GLY A 644 7.28 -23.02 32.58
C GLY A 644 6.05 -22.92 31.67
N ALA A 645 4.88 -23.28 32.21
CA ALA A 645 3.58 -23.46 31.54
C ALA A 645 2.89 -22.23 30.87
N ASP A 646 3.64 -21.17 30.59
CA ASP A 646 3.22 -19.97 29.82
C ASP A 646 4.38 -19.53 28.91
N ASP A 647 5.12 -20.50 28.37
CA ASP A 647 6.22 -20.20 27.46
C ASP A 647 5.71 -19.88 26.05
N MET A 648 6.52 -19.13 25.31
CA MET A 648 6.20 -18.71 23.96
C MET A 648 6.13 -19.88 22.96
N GLY A 649 6.65 -21.06 23.31
CA GLY A 649 6.69 -22.23 22.45
C GLY A 649 5.45 -23.11 22.53
N GLU A 650 4.64 -22.98 23.57
CA GLU A 650 3.36 -23.67 23.73
C GLU A 650 2.18 -22.96 23.04
N ARG A 651 2.33 -21.65 22.71
CA ARG A 651 1.25 -20.83 22.11
C ARG A 651 0.79 -21.33 20.75
N GLU A 652 -0.52 -21.38 20.52
CA GLU A 652 -1.12 -21.73 19.24
C GLU A 652 -0.77 -20.70 18.15
N THR A 653 -0.76 -19.42 18.53
CA THR A 653 -0.51 -18.28 17.67
C THR A 653 0.57 -17.35 18.24
N LEU A 654 1.37 -16.74 17.36
CA LEU A 654 2.41 -15.78 17.73
C LEU A 654 2.38 -14.58 16.79
N PRO A 655 2.90 -13.41 17.22
CA PRO A 655 3.20 -12.32 16.31
C PRO A 655 4.17 -12.78 15.21
N PRO A 656 4.05 -12.28 13.97
CA PRO A 656 4.93 -12.68 12.87
C PRO A 656 6.42 -12.40 13.13
N PHE A 657 6.71 -11.34 13.89
CA PHE A 657 8.05 -10.98 14.35
C PHE A 657 8.03 -10.74 15.86
N LEU A 658 9.04 -11.26 16.56
CA LEU A 658 9.14 -11.16 18.02
C LEU A 658 9.98 -9.96 18.48
N ALA A 659 10.84 -9.45 17.59
CA ALA A 659 11.68 -8.31 17.89
C ALA A 659 10.88 -7.00 17.82
N THR A 660 11.20 -6.08 18.73
CA THR A 660 10.66 -4.72 18.75
C THR A 660 11.45 -3.86 17.76
N PRO A 661 10.82 -3.24 16.75
CA PRO A 661 11.52 -2.35 15.85
C PRO A 661 11.90 -1.05 16.57
N GLU A 662 13.17 -0.66 16.50
CA GLU A 662 13.64 0.60 17.13
C GLU A 662 13.08 1.83 16.40
N ALA A 663 12.91 1.71 15.09
CA ALA A 663 12.39 2.77 14.26
C ALA A 663 11.71 2.20 13.01
N ILE A 664 10.72 2.93 12.51
CA ILE A 664 10.08 2.68 11.21
C ILE A 664 10.22 3.94 10.38
N ARG A 665 10.67 3.80 9.13
CA ARG A 665 10.81 4.89 8.17
C ARG A 665 9.72 4.76 7.12
N ILE A 666 8.95 5.82 6.92
CA ILE A 666 7.96 5.91 5.85
C ILE A 666 8.46 6.91 4.83
N SER A 667 8.63 6.49 3.58
CA SER A 667 9.12 7.28 2.46
C SER A 667 8.01 7.45 1.42
N VAL A 668 7.88 8.67 0.88
CA VAL A 668 6.95 8.97 -0.21
C VAL A 668 7.71 9.67 -1.32
N ARG A 669 7.55 9.19 -2.55
CA ARG A 669 8.09 9.82 -3.76
C ARG A 669 6.96 10.30 -4.65
N LEU A 670 7.04 11.57 -5.06
CA LEU A 670 6.08 12.22 -5.94
C LEU A 670 6.73 12.71 -7.22
N GLU A 671 5.98 12.68 -8.32
CA GLU A 671 6.39 13.26 -9.60
C GLU A 671 5.43 14.37 -10.04
N ASN A 672 5.99 15.43 -10.62
CA ASN A 672 5.18 16.39 -11.37
C ASN A 672 5.04 15.91 -12.83
N PRO A 673 3.83 15.56 -13.29
CA PRO A 673 3.63 14.96 -14.62
C PRO A 673 3.97 15.92 -15.78
N THR A 674 4.00 17.24 -15.54
CA THR A 674 4.31 18.23 -16.58
C THR A 674 5.81 18.48 -16.73
N THR A 675 6.57 18.43 -15.62
CA THR A 675 8.00 18.75 -15.61
C THR A 675 8.90 17.52 -15.44
N ARG A 676 8.31 16.35 -15.15
CA ARG A 676 9.01 15.09 -14.79
C ARG A 676 10.02 15.25 -13.66
N GLN A 677 9.81 16.27 -12.82
CA GLN A 677 10.60 16.45 -11.62
C GLN A 677 10.06 15.56 -10.52
N MET A 678 10.97 14.95 -9.78
CA MET A 678 10.65 14.07 -8.68
C MET A 678 11.18 14.63 -7.37
N ARG A 679 10.45 14.37 -6.29
CA ARG A 679 10.94 14.59 -4.94
C ARG A 679 10.56 13.42 -4.06
N GLN A 680 11.43 13.12 -3.11
CA GLN A 680 11.19 12.15 -2.05
C GLN A 680 11.34 12.84 -0.71
N ALA A 681 10.49 12.45 0.24
CA ALA A 681 10.65 12.82 1.64
C ALA A 681 10.34 11.59 2.51
N SER A 682 10.96 11.51 3.67
CA SER A 682 10.76 10.42 4.61
C SER A 682 10.51 10.93 6.03
N VAL A 683 9.74 10.15 6.78
CA VAL A 683 9.46 10.35 8.19
C VAL A 683 10.01 9.14 8.92
N THR A 684 10.73 9.35 10.01
CA THR A 684 11.18 8.26 10.88
C THR A 684 10.42 8.35 12.20
N VAL A 685 9.68 7.30 12.50
CA VAL A 685 8.95 7.11 13.75
C VAL A 685 9.83 6.25 14.64
N ARG A 686 9.97 6.67 15.89
CA ARG A 686 10.66 5.92 16.94
C ARG A 686 9.68 5.71 18.08
N ASP A 687 9.77 4.56 18.74
CA ASP A 687 9.04 4.31 19.99
C ASP A 687 9.63 5.14 21.14
#